data_AF-A0A1V3JI60-F1
#
_entry.id   AF-A0A1V3JI60-F1
#
_cell.length_a   1.000
_cell.length_b   1.000
_cell.length_c   1.000
_cell.angle_alpha   90.00
_cell.angle_beta   90.00
_cell.angle_gamma   90.00
#
_symmetry.space_group_name_H-M   'P 1'
#
loop_
_entity.id
_entity.type
_entity.pdbx_description
1 polymer ?
#
loop_
_entity_poly.entity_id
_entity_poly.type
_entity_poly.pdbx_seq_one_letter_code
_entity_poly.pdbx_strand_id
1 'polypeptide(L)'
;MLPKFIQQTQRDDEIVFENKKNNAVFRWTASSGNGSLTERNGKQRFSMQLADSQANEAQGKTLYLSGKNGTIILEQNINQGAGALYFNGNFTVKPQSDQTWLGAGISVATNKQVNWQVPNPKGDRLSKIGQGTLYVNGVGRNLGNLSVGDGKVILAQRADHQGQKQAFNQVGIVSGRPTLVLNDDEQIRGDNLYFGYQGGRLDLNGNTISFTRIQNVDDGAKIVNHNTAQTAYVTVTGGRVLSAKDVEWVEQGKTSQTATALYEDYRNNRPDYYSLKNGQSPTASFPQNAIEQLLTQQREKQLQPLLNEQDIEWGQWSKRTKAEVGLYEYINPHRHNRTDYFILKENGNPSDFFPLDQNSNNSWEYIGGNRQQAIQTVLQRANAKRRSNVPINTAFDGYFGETEANKPNGPLNVIYNTPDDSFHLISGGTNINGKFNVLGGTLLLSGRPQPRAVTYQDGNIREVFSPTEWLNRTFKATNTYIGNDAKLYIGRNVSQVTGNFHLQDNARLQIGVVQGETPQCIRSDYRGNLTCKTNVYLGKQTWESLPTTRINGDVYLKHNAQFVLGKAHYLSTIQAKDNSLVRLTEPSRWTMWKNSQLIHLKMENARVTLNPMFDYTNAQSGVKSYRTLTINGNLSGNGRFDFLTNLAAAQSDRLIVNGVANGRYRLAIKNTGAEPKAVQSLDLVQLNHRQQAQSDVNFNLENGYVDLGAYRYVLRNQNYRYHLYSPLRDAEMRQNDDSQRQAIEAELAQAKQLCQAAGQSKEVCRAIQLTSAEEDVVAVVQAKVVRLTESYQTA
;
A
#
# COMPACT_ATOMS: atom_id res chain seq x y z
N MET A 1 12.82 -52.02 5.17
CA MET A 1 12.35 -52.25 6.56
C MET A 1 11.49 -51.10 7.12
N LEU A 2 11.57 -49.85 6.63
CA LEU A 2 10.79 -48.73 7.18
C LEU A 2 9.26 -48.72 6.92
N PRO A 3 8.71 -49.18 5.78
CA PRO A 3 7.26 -49.01 5.52
C PRO A 3 6.36 -49.79 6.48
N LYS A 4 6.75 -51.01 6.87
CA LYS A 4 5.99 -51.83 7.81
C LYS A 4 5.98 -51.25 9.21
N PHE A 5 7.11 -50.67 9.67
CA PHE A 5 7.21 -50.00 10.95
C PHE A 5 6.30 -48.76 11.00
N ILE A 6 6.36 -47.90 9.97
CA ILE A 6 5.49 -46.72 9.86
C ILE A 6 4.00 -47.12 9.90
N GLN A 7 3.61 -48.14 9.12
CA GLN A 7 2.24 -48.65 9.11
C GLN A 7 1.81 -49.30 10.44
N GLN A 8 2.75 -49.89 11.17
CA GLN A 8 2.45 -50.46 12.48
C GLN A 8 2.18 -49.35 13.49
N THR A 9 3.06 -48.36 13.57
CA THR A 9 2.89 -47.21 14.47
C THR A 9 1.58 -46.46 14.20
N GLN A 10 1.21 -46.26 12.93
CA GLN A 10 -0.09 -45.68 12.59
C GLN A 10 -1.25 -46.56 13.08
N ARG A 11 -1.22 -47.87 12.78
CA ARG A 11 -2.29 -48.79 13.21
C ARG A 11 -2.45 -48.88 14.72
N ASP A 12 -1.36 -48.76 15.47
CA ASP A 12 -1.38 -48.80 16.93
C ASP A 12 -2.10 -47.59 17.53
N ASP A 13 -2.16 -46.46 16.80
CA ASP A 13 -2.73 -45.20 17.26
C ASP A 13 -4.09 -44.85 16.64
N GLU A 14 -4.58 -45.63 15.69
CA GLU A 14 -5.75 -45.30 14.88
C GLU A 14 -6.94 -46.22 15.12
N ILE A 15 -8.13 -45.63 15.25
CA ILE A 15 -9.41 -46.31 15.36
C ILE A 15 -10.29 -45.86 14.20
N VAL A 16 -10.87 -46.81 13.48
CA VAL A 16 -11.81 -46.53 12.39
C VAL A 16 -13.25 -46.70 12.86
N PHE A 17 -14.04 -45.64 12.69
CA PHE A 17 -15.45 -45.58 13.00
C PHE A 17 -16.26 -45.32 11.73
N GLU A 18 -17.10 -46.27 11.35
CA GLU A 18 -18.00 -46.14 10.21
C GLU A 18 -19.45 -45.97 10.68
N ASN A 19 -20.03 -44.79 10.42
CA ASN A 19 -21.45 -44.56 10.64
C ASN A 19 -22.28 -45.23 9.54
N LYS A 20 -23.04 -46.27 9.93
CA LYS A 20 -23.83 -47.07 9.00
C LYS A 20 -25.22 -46.47 8.71
N LYS A 21 -25.67 -45.50 9.50
CA LYS A 21 -27.03 -44.94 9.43
C LYS A 21 -27.03 -43.43 9.21
N ASN A 22 -27.79 -42.98 8.23
CA ASN A 22 -27.93 -41.56 7.95
C ASN A 22 -28.63 -40.84 9.12
N ASN A 23 -28.08 -39.69 9.50
CA ASN A 23 -28.52 -38.86 10.63
C ASN A 23 -28.51 -39.58 11.99
N ALA A 24 -27.65 -40.59 12.17
CA ALA A 24 -27.44 -41.23 13.47
C ALA A 24 -26.86 -40.23 14.48
N VAL A 25 -27.25 -40.39 15.75
CA VAL A 25 -26.79 -39.54 16.86
C VAL A 25 -26.00 -40.40 17.84
N PHE A 26 -24.75 -40.01 18.06
CA PHE A 26 -23.81 -40.67 18.95
C PHE A 26 -23.57 -39.80 20.18
N ARG A 27 -23.58 -40.41 21.37
CA ARG A 27 -23.18 -39.81 22.63
C ARG A 27 -21.72 -40.14 22.89
N TRP A 28 -20.91 -39.12 23.18
CA TRP A 28 -19.52 -39.27 23.57
C TRP A 28 -19.37 -39.06 25.07
N THR A 29 -19.06 -40.14 25.77
CA THR A 29 -18.76 -40.14 27.21
C THR A 29 -17.28 -40.42 27.44
N ALA A 30 -16.71 -39.88 28.51
CA ALA A 30 -15.34 -40.07 28.96
C ALA A 30 -15.27 -40.39 30.47
N SER A 31 -14.51 -41.42 30.84
CA SER A 31 -14.28 -41.82 32.24
C SER A 31 -12.88 -42.41 32.39
N SER A 32 -12.05 -41.82 33.27
CA SER A 32 -10.74 -42.34 33.68
C SER A 32 -9.85 -42.83 32.52
N GLY A 33 -9.54 -41.93 31.57
CA GLY A 33 -8.70 -42.26 30.41
C GLY A 33 -9.39 -43.09 29.32
N ASN A 34 -10.67 -43.44 29.47
CA ASN A 34 -11.44 -44.17 28.47
C ASN A 34 -12.56 -43.30 27.91
N GLY A 35 -12.81 -43.41 26.61
CA GLY A 35 -13.91 -42.75 25.90
C GLY A 35 -14.82 -43.76 25.22
N SER A 36 -16.09 -43.42 25.03
CA SER A 36 -16.99 -44.24 24.22
C SER A 36 -17.94 -43.39 23.38
N LEU A 37 -18.07 -43.75 22.10
CA LEU A 37 -19.09 -43.25 21.18
C LEU A 37 -20.21 -44.29 21.07
N THR A 38 -21.40 -43.96 21.56
CA THR A 38 -22.56 -44.86 21.58
C THR A 38 -23.73 -44.25 20.81
N GLU A 39 -24.26 -44.95 19.81
CA GLU A 39 -25.48 -44.53 19.11
C GLU A 39 -26.65 -44.49 20.11
N ARG A 40 -27.54 -43.49 20.04
CA ARG A 40 -28.67 -43.34 20.97
C ARG A 40 -29.58 -44.57 21.10
N ASN A 41 -29.66 -45.43 20.09
CA ASN A 41 -30.42 -46.67 20.12
C ASN A 41 -29.63 -47.89 20.64
N GLY A 42 -28.36 -47.70 21.03
CA GLY A 42 -27.45 -48.73 21.52
C GLY A 42 -26.89 -49.68 20.47
N LYS A 43 -27.27 -49.57 19.19
CA LYS A 43 -26.91 -50.55 18.14
C LYS A 43 -25.45 -50.46 17.69
N GLN A 44 -24.84 -49.30 17.83
CA GLN A 44 -23.42 -49.09 17.55
C GLN A 44 -22.74 -48.51 18.80
N ARG A 45 -21.65 -49.14 19.24
CA ARG A 45 -20.82 -48.66 20.34
C ARG A 45 -19.35 -48.87 20.00
N PHE A 46 -18.54 -47.85 20.25
CA PHE A 46 -17.10 -47.86 20.04
C PHE A 46 -16.41 -47.32 21.27
N SER A 47 -15.32 -47.96 21.68
CA SER A 47 -14.49 -47.53 22.80
C SER A 47 -13.13 -47.07 22.28
N MET A 48 -12.57 -46.07 22.93
CA MET A 48 -11.26 -45.52 22.60
C MET A 48 -10.50 -45.12 23.87
N GLN A 49 -9.18 -45.12 23.80
CA GLN A 49 -8.35 -44.53 24.83
C GLN A 49 -8.28 -43.02 24.64
N LEU A 50 -8.36 -42.30 25.76
CA LEU A 50 -8.23 -40.85 25.88
C LEU A 50 -6.98 -40.55 26.73
N ALA A 51 -6.64 -39.27 26.91
CA ALA A 51 -5.60 -38.91 27.88
C ALA A 51 -6.04 -39.29 29.30
N ASP A 52 -5.12 -39.85 30.08
CA ASP A 52 -5.38 -40.22 31.47
C ASP A 52 -5.24 -39.03 32.44
N SER A 53 -5.54 -39.28 33.72
CA SER A 53 -5.42 -38.27 34.78
C SER A 53 -3.98 -37.90 35.15
N GLN A 54 -2.97 -38.61 34.61
CA GLN A 54 -1.55 -38.23 34.74
C GLN A 54 -1.06 -37.36 33.57
N ALA A 55 -1.97 -36.97 32.67
CA ALA A 55 -1.67 -36.21 31.45
C ALA A 55 -0.72 -36.96 30.50
N ASN A 56 -0.78 -38.29 30.45
CA ASN A 56 -0.08 -39.05 29.41
C ASN A 56 -0.78 -38.86 28.06
N GLU A 57 -0.40 -37.81 27.34
CA GLU A 57 -1.01 -37.43 26.06
C GLU A 57 -0.90 -38.54 25.01
N ALA A 58 0.17 -39.35 25.04
CA ALA A 58 0.43 -40.41 24.06
C ALA A 58 -0.57 -41.59 24.12
N GLN A 59 -1.35 -41.71 25.19
CA GLN A 59 -2.37 -42.75 25.31
C GLN A 59 -3.58 -42.50 24.39
N GLY A 60 -3.85 -41.23 24.07
CA GLY A 60 -5.00 -40.83 23.27
C GLY A 60 -4.93 -41.37 21.84
N LYS A 61 -6.04 -41.96 21.37
CA LYS A 61 -6.11 -42.57 20.03
C LYS A 61 -6.77 -41.66 19.01
N THR A 62 -6.29 -41.70 17.78
CA THR A 62 -6.85 -40.99 16.64
C THR A 62 -8.08 -41.71 16.09
N LEU A 63 -9.14 -40.97 15.80
CA LEU A 63 -10.41 -41.51 15.32
C LEU A 63 -10.68 -41.09 13.87
N TYR A 64 -10.88 -42.07 12.99
CA TYR A 64 -11.32 -41.88 11.61
C TYR A 64 -12.82 -42.10 11.50
N LEU A 65 -13.58 -41.04 11.26
CA LEU A 65 -15.03 -41.04 11.15
C LEU A 65 -15.45 -41.04 9.68
N SER A 66 -16.05 -42.12 9.22
CA SER A 66 -16.52 -42.31 7.84
C SER A 66 -18.00 -42.70 7.81
N GLY A 67 -18.53 -42.93 6.60
CA GLY A 67 -19.90 -43.40 6.40
C GLY A 67 -20.91 -42.28 6.17
N LYS A 68 -22.16 -42.50 6.57
CA LYS A 68 -23.30 -41.59 6.36
C LYS A 68 -23.24 -40.38 7.31
N ASN A 69 -24.06 -39.36 7.04
CA ASN A 69 -24.08 -38.15 7.88
C ASN A 69 -24.46 -38.50 9.33
N GLY A 70 -23.82 -37.87 10.31
CA GLY A 70 -24.06 -38.15 11.73
C GLY A 70 -23.94 -36.94 12.64
N THR A 71 -24.39 -37.08 13.88
CA THR A 71 -24.21 -36.11 14.95
C THR A 71 -23.50 -36.75 16.13
N ILE A 72 -22.51 -36.07 16.69
CA ILE A 72 -21.80 -36.46 17.91
C ILE A 72 -22.13 -35.42 18.99
N ILE A 73 -22.59 -35.90 20.14
CA ILE A 73 -22.92 -35.07 21.31
C ILE A 73 -21.92 -35.39 22.41
N LEU A 74 -21.17 -34.41 22.88
CA LEU A 74 -20.27 -34.56 24.03
C LEU A 74 -21.09 -34.43 25.32
N GLU A 75 -21.17 -35.51 26.09
CA GLU A 75 -21.84 -35.51 27.40
C GLU A 75 -20.87 -35.14 28.53
N GLN A 76 -19.56 -35.25 28.26
CA GLN A 76 -18.47 -34.85 29.16
C GLN A 76 -17.38 -34.10 28.36
N ASN A 77 -16.52 -33.37 29.08
CA ASN A 77 -15.31 -32.78 28.49
C ASN A 77 -14.42 -33.90 27.96
N ILE A 78 -13.94 -33.74 26.73
CA ILE A 78 -13.09 -34.73 26.07
C ILE A 78 -11.67 -34.18 25.99
N ASN A 79 -10.74 -34.83 26.67
CA ASN A 79 -9.30 -34.65 26.46
C ASN A 79 -8.77 -35.89 25.73
N GLN A 80 -8.55 -35.77 24.43
CA GLN A 80 -8.08 -36.84 23.57
C GLN A 80 -6.54 -36.92 23.51
N GLY A 81 -5.80 -36.10 24.27
CA GLY A 81 -4.34 -36.10 24.26
C GLY A 81 -3.76 -35.89 22.86
N ALA A 82 -2.85 -36.76 22.44
CA ALA A 82 -2.27 -36.77 21.10
C ALA A 82 -3.20 -37.39 20.03
N GLY A 83 -4.39 -37.86 20.40
CA GLY A 83 -5.37 -38.37 19.45
C GLY A 83 -6.07 -37.26 18.66
N ALA A 84 -6.25 -37.47 17.36
CA ALA A 84 -6.91 -36.55 16.44
C ALA A 84 -8.29 -37.05 15.98
N LEU A 85 -9.04 -36.19 15.28
CA LEU A 85 -10.29 -36.52 14.59
C LEU A 85 -10.13 -36.36 13.08
N TYR A 86 -10.34 -37.45 12.33
CA TYR A 86 -10.32 -37.46 10.86
C TYR A 86 -11.73 -37.70 10.32
N PHE A 87 -12.35 -36.66 9.77
CA PHE A 87 -13.69 -36.75 9.19
C PHE A 87 -13.63 -37.03 7.70
N ASN A 88 -13.94 -38.28 7.33
CA ASN A 88 -14.16 -38.76 5.97
C ASN A 88 -15.66 -38.77 5.57
N GLY A 89 -16.51 -38.15 6.39
CA GLY A 89 -17.95 -37.96 6.17
C GLY A 89 -18.42 -36.60 6.69
N ASN A 90 -19.69 -36.25 6.47
CA ASN A 90 -20.26 -35.02 7.02
C ASN A 90 -20.78 -35.27 8.44
N PHE A 91 -20.39 -34.43 9.39
CA PHE A 91 -20.80 -34.59 10.79
C PHE A 91 -21.19 -33.26 11.42
N THR A 92 -22.08 -33.31 12.41
CA THR A 92 -22.25 -32.25 13.40
C THR A 92 -21.64 -32.71 14.72
N VAL A 93 -20.80 -31.90 15.35
CA VAL A 93 -20.25 -32.16 16.68
C VAL A 93 -20.69 -31.03 17.60
N LYS A 94 -21.37 -31.37 18.69
CA LYS A 94 -21.94 -30.37 19.61
C LYS A 94 -21.82 -30.79 21.07
N PRO A 95 -21.75 -29.83 22.02
CA PRO A 95 -21.84 -30.14 23.43
C PRO A 95 -23.28 -30.52 23.81
N GLN A 96 -23.44 -31.24 24.91
CA GLN A 96 -24.75 -31.41 25.56
C GLN A 96 -25.19 -30.10 26.24
N SER A 97 -24.24 -29.41 26.85
CA SER A 97 -24.39 -28.12 27.52
C SER A 97 -23.25 -27.19 27.09
N ASP A 98 -22.07 -27.38 27.67
CA ASP A 98 -20.91 -26.48 27.61
C ASP A 98 -19.58 -27.24 27.52
N GLN A 99 -19.66 -28.54 27.21
CA GLN A 99 -18.49 -29.42 27.16
C GLN A 99 -17.45 -28.96 26.12
N THR A 100 -16.18 -29.12 26.45
CA THR A 100 -15.04 -28.80 25.58
C THR A 100 -14.43 -30.05 24.94
N TRP A 101 -13.74 -29.87 23.81
CA TRP A 101 -12.86 -30.88 23.21
C TRP A 101 -11.43 -30.36 23.10
N LEU A 102 -10.46 -31.21 23.45
CA LEU A 102 -9.03 -31.01 23.27
C LEU A 102 -8.43 -32.27 22.63
N GLY A 103 -7.51 -32.10 21.69
CA GLY A 103 -6.78 -33.19 21.05
C GLY A 103 -5.77 -32.67 20.03
N ALA A 104 -5.06 -33.57 19.34
CA ALA A 104 -4.02 -33.19 18.39
C ALA A 104 -4.54 -32.36 17.20
N GLY A 105 -5.80 -32.54 16.81
CA GLY A 105 -6.45 -31.69 15.81
C GLY A 105 -7.60 -32.36 15.06
N ILE A 106 -8.12 -31.64 14.08
CA ILE A 106 -9.22 -32.03 13.20
C ILE A 106 -8.74 -32.02 11.76
N SER A 107 -8.92 -33.15 11.07
CA SER A 107 -8.79 -33.27 9.62
C SER A 107 -10.16 -33.43 9.00
N VAL A 108 -10.47 -32.66 7.96
CA VAL A 108 -11.73 -32.83 7.19
C VAL A 108 -11.38 -33.15 5.74
N ALA A 109 -11.85 -34.29 5.25
CA ALA A 109 -11.57 -34.75 3.90
C ALA A 109 -12.18 -33.83 2.83
N THR A 110 -11.61 -33.87 1.63
CA THR A 110 -12.08 -33.12 0.46
C THR A 110 -13.58 -33.35 0.22
N ASN A 111 -14.30 -32.30 -0.13
CA ASN A 111 -15.76 -32.30 -0.36
C ASN A 111 -16.61 -32.73 0.85
N LYS A 112 -16.05 -32.73 2.07
CA LYS A 112 -16.80 -32.93 3.32
C LYS A 112 -16.90 -31.64 4.12
N GLN A 113 -17.93 -31.57 4.96
CA GLN A 113 -18.14 -30.48 5.90
C GLN A 113 -18.43 -31.03 7.30
N VAL A 114 -17.76 -30.45 8.30
CA VAL A 114 -18.02 -30.69 9.71
C VAL A 114 -18.59 -29.42 10.32
N ASN A 115 -19.77 -29.55 10.92
CA ASN A 115 -20.46 -28.52 11.68
C ASN A 115 -20.03 -28.60 13.15
N TRP A 116 -19.17 -27.68 13.57
CA TRP A 116 -18.44 -27.75 14.83
C TRP A 116 -18.96 -26.70 15.84
N GLN A 117 -19.61 -27.18 16.90
CA GLN A 117 -20.27 -26.36 17.91
C GLN A 117 -19.58 -26.43 19.29
N VAL A 118 -18.47 -27.14 19.38
CA VAL A 118 -17.77 -27.41 20.63
C VAL A 118 -16.62 -26.41 20.84
N PRO A 119 -16.52 -25.73 21.99
CA PRO A 119 -15.34 -24.91 22.32
C PRO A 119 -14.13 -25.78 22.66
N ASN A 120 -12.93 -25.21 22.55
CA ASN A 120 -11.71 -25.82 23.06
C ASN A 120 -11.18 -25.05 24.29
N PRO A 121 -10.43 -25.69 25.21
CA PRO A 121 -10.00 -25.06 26.45
C PRO A 121 -9.17 -23.79 26.26
N LYS A 122 -9.19 -22.88 27.24
CA LYS A 122 -8.33 -21.69 27.24
C LYS A 122 -6.85 -22.11 27.22
N GLY A 123 -6.09 -21.51 26.31
CA GLY A 123 -4.66 -21.81 26.13
C GLY A 123 -4.38 -22.96 25.15
N ASP A 124 -5.38 -23.78 24.82
CA ASP A 124 -5.28 -24.80 23.77
C ASP A 124 -5.27 -24.15 22.36
N ARG A 125 -4.71 -24.86 21.38
CA ARG A 125 -4.73 -24.47 19.97
C ARG A 125 -5.24 -25.62 19.10
N LEU A 126 -6.51 -25.53 18.73
CA LEU A 126 -7.13 -26.46 17.79
C LEU A 126 -6.41 -26.40 16.44
N SER A 127 -5.87 -27.53 15.97
CA SER A 127 -5.24 -27.61 14.64
C SER A 127 -6.23 -28.14 13.60
N LYS A 128 -6.48 -27.39 12.53
CA LYS A 128 -7.36 -27.78 11.42
C LYS A 128 -6.57 -28.03 10.13
N ILE A 129 -6.65 -29.26 9.62
CA ILE A 129 -6.07 -29.70 8.34
C ILE A 129 -7.11 -30.41 7.45
N GLY A 130 -6.70 -30.92 6.29
CA GLY A 130 -7.57 -31.53 5.28
C GLY A 130 -8.34 -30.49 4.47
N GLN A 131 -8.56 -30.79 3.18
CA GLN A 131 -9.10 -29.84 2.20
C GLN A 131 -10.59 -29.50 2.39
N GLY A 132 -11.30 -30.25 3.24
CA GLY A 132 -12.71 -30.01 3.54
C GLY A 132 -12.97 -28.80 4.42
N THR A 133 -14.26 -28.60 4.74
CA THR A 133 -14.75 -27.43 5.45
C THR A 133 -15.01 -27.72 6.93
N LEU A 134 -14.49 -26.89 7.83
CA LEU A 134 -14.93 -26.81 9.22
C LEU A 134 -15.81 -25.57 9.39
N TYR A 135 -17.10 -25.78 9.64
CA TYR A 135 -18.08 -24.72 9.88
C TYR A 135 -18.25 -24.56 11.40
N VAL A 136 -17.66 -23.51 11.98
CA VAL A 136 -17.63 -23.26 13.42
C VAL A 136 -18.85 -22.43 13.81
N ASN A 137 -19.79 -22.99 14.57
CA ASN A 137 -21.06 -22.34 14.92
C ASN A 137 -21.55 -22.67 16.33
N GLY A 138 -20.61 -22.73 17.27
CA GLY A 138 -20.89 -22.81 18.71
C GLY A 138 -21.65 -21.59 19.22
N VAL A 139 -21.83 -21.53 20.53
CA VAL A 139 -22.56 -20.46 21.23
C VAL A 139 -21.63 -19.80 22.23
N GLY A 140 -21.73 -18.48 22.39
CA GLY A 140 -20.97 -17.74 23.40
C GLY A 140 -19.51 -17.51 23.01
N ARG A 141 -18.66 -17.32 24.01
CA ARG A 141 -17.24 -17.02 23.85
C ARG A 141 -16.38 -18.27 23.98
N ASN A 142 -15.73 -18.66 22.89
CA ASN A 142 -14.65 -19.65 22.95
C ASN A 142 -13.32 -18.98 23.32
N LEU A 143 -12.66 -19.48 24.37
CA LEU A 143 -11.40 -18.96 24.89
C LEU A 143 -10.17 -19.71 24.37
N GLY A 144 -10.36 -20.79 23.60
CA GLY A 144 -9.29 -21.50 22.92
C GLY A 144 -8.81 -20.79 21.66
N ASN A 145 -7.65 -21.23 21.15
CA ASN A 145 -7.06 -20.72 19.91
C ASN A 145 -7.28 -21.72 18.75
N LEU A 146 -7.02 -21.28 17.52
CA LEU A 146 -7.11 -22.08 16.30
C LEU A 146 -5.86 -21.88 15.43
N SER A 147 -5.39 -22.95 14.79
CA SER A 147 -4.46 -22.91 13.67
C SER A 147 -5.10 -23.57 12.46
N VAL A 148 -5.23 -22.83 11.37
CA VAL A 148 -5.78 -23.34 10.11
C VAL A 148 -4.61 -23.59 9.17
N GLY A 149 -4.39 -24.86 8.85
CA GLY A 149 -3.32 -25.31 7.95
C GLY A 149 -3.81 -25.81 6.60
N ASP A 150 -5.09 -26.16 6.43
CA ASP A 150 -5.61 -26.59 5.13
C ASP A 150 -7.14 -26.48 5.04
N GLY A 151 -7.64 -26.46 3.81
CA GLY A 151 -9.06 -26.42 3.48
C GLY A 151 -9.74 -25.11 3.87
N LYS A 152 -11.02 -25.19 4.22
CA LYS A 152 -11.86 -24.03 4.54
C LYS A 152 -12.27 -24.06 6.00
N VAL A 153 -12.21 -22.90 6.67
CA VAL A 153 -12.84 -22.69 7.98
C VAL A 153 -13.80 -21.53 7.86
N ILE A 154 -15.04 -21.69 8.32
CA ILE A 154 -16.03 -20.62 8.37
C ILE A 154 -16.31 -20.32 9.84
N LEU A 155 -16.02 -19.10 10.28
CA LEU A 155 -16.36 -18.64 11.62
C LEU A 155 -17.77 -18.07 11.59
N ALA A 156 -18.71 -18.80 12.20
CA ALA A 156 -20.13 -18.48 12.28
C ALA A 156 -20.66 -18.73 13.71
N GLN A 157 -19.84 -18.42 14.72
CA GLN A 157 -20.18 -18.49 16.13
C GLN A 157 -21.43 -17.65 16.41
N ARG A 158 -22.32 -18.16 17.26
CA ARG A 158 -23.57 -17.50 17.65
C ARG A 158 -23.42 -16.86 19.03
N ALA A 159 -24.12 -15.77 19.25
CA ALA A 159 -24.19 -15.15 20.56
C ALA A 159 -24.91 -16.06 21.58
N ASP A 160 -24.49 -15.99 22.84
CA ASP A 160 -25.25 -16.57 23.94
C ASP A 160 -26.42 -15.66 24.40
N HIS A 161 -27.12 -16.08 25.44
CA HIS A 161 -28.25 -15.32 26.01
C HIS A 161 -27.86 -13.93 26.55
N GLN A 162 -26.57 -13.67 26.80
CA GLN A 162 -26.04 -12.38 27.26
C GLN A 162 -25.50 -11.54 26.09
N GLY A 163 -25.69 -11.98 24.84
CA GLY A 163 -25.15 -11.34 23.66
C GLY A 163 -23.64 -11.50 23.49
N GLN A 164 -22.99 -12.36 24.29
CA GLN A 164 -21.55 -12.57 24.18
C GLN A 164 -21.24 -13.52 23.04
N LYS A 165 -20.23 -13.18 22.22
CA LYS A 165 -19.88 -13.92 21.01
C LYS A 165 -18.38 -13.78 20.72
N GLN A 166 -17.71 -14.90 20.51
CA GLN A 166 -16.31 -14.96 20.07
C GLN A 166 -16.00 -16.38 19.56
N ALA A 167 -15.59 -16.53 18.31
CA ALA A 167 -15.33 -17.83 17.72
C ALA A 167 -14.06 -18.50 18.29
N PHE A 168 -13.00 -17.70 18.48
CA PHE A 168 -11.73 -18.11 19.08
C PHE A 168 -11.04 -16.90 19.72
N ASN A 169 -10.15 -17.17 20.68
CA ASN A 169 -9.30 -16.17 21.30
C ASN A 169 -8.18 -15.68 20.36
N GLN A 170 -7.55 -16.57 19.62
CA GLN A 170 -6.54 -16.26 18.58
C GLN A 170 -6.66 -17.23 17.41
N VAL A 171 -6.43 -16.76 16.18
CA VAL A 171 -6.46 -17.60 14.98
C VAL A 171 -5.20 -17.39 14.15
N GLY A 172 -4.48 -18.48 13.88
CA GLY A 172 -3.36 -18.55 12.95
C GLY A 172 -3.76 -19.11 11.59
N ILE A 173 -3.31 -18.48 10.51
CA ILE A 173 -3.51 -18.94 9.13
C ILE A 173 -2.13 -19.29 8.57
N VAL A 174 -1.89 -20.56 8.20
CA VAL A 174 -0.56 -21.06 7.83
C VAL A 174 -0.56 -21.98 6.61
N SER A 175 0.62 -22.13 5.99
CA SER A 175 0.96 -23.00 4.85
C SER A 175 0.43 -22.59 3.47
N GLY A 176 -0.24 -21.46 3.34
CA GLY A 176 -0.72 -20.91 2.06
C GLY A 176 -1.94 -21.61 1.45
N ARG A 177 -2.23 -22.84 1.88
CA ARG A 177 -3.38 -23.64 1.45
C ARG A 177 -4.74 -23.16 1.95
N PRO A 178 -4.91 -22.70 3.21
CA PRO A 178 -6.25 -22.56 3.77
C PRO A 178 -6.96 -21.26 3.38
N THR A 179 -8.28 -21.26 3.56
CA THR A 179 -9.13 -20.06 3.55
C THR A 179 -9.97 -20.00 4.83
N LEU A 180 -9.79 -18.95 5.63
CA LEU A 180 -10.63 -18.59 6.76
C LEU A 180 -11.69 -17.59 6.30
N VAL A 181 -12.96 -17.88 6.53
CA VAL A 181 -14.10 -17.02 6.15
C VAL A 181 -14.77 -16.46 7.39
N LEU A 182 -15.05 -15.16 7.40
CA LEU A 182 -15.86 -14.51 8.43
C LEU A 182 -17.33 -14.50 8.00
N ASN A 183 -18.22 -15.11 8.78
CA ASN A 183 -19.64 -15.03 8.51
C ASN A 183 -20.20 -13.63 8.83
N ASP A 184 -19.67 -12.99 9.86
CA ASP A 184 -19.96 -11.62 10.29
C ASP A 184 -18.72 -10.97 10.96
N ASP A 185 -18.80 -9.70 11.33
CA ASP A 185 -17.71 -8.89 11.88
C ASP A 185 -17.44 -9.09 13.39
N GLU A 186 -18.28 -9.85 14.10
CA GLU A 186 -18.16 -10.10 15.54
C GLU A 186 -17.46 -11.43 15.88
N GLN A 187 -16.99 -12.16 14.86
CA GLN A 187 -16.39 -13.48 15.06
C GLN A 187 -15.05 -13.43 15.80
N ILE A 188 -14.21 -12.46 15.46
CA ILE A 188 -12.86 -12.29 16.00
C ILE A 188 -12.37 -10.86 15.81
N ARG A 189 -11.56 -10.37 16.76
CA ARG A 189 -10.84 -9.10 16.62
C ARG A 189 -9.69 -9.25 15.63
N GLY A 190 -9.49 -8.28 14.74
CA GLY A 190 -8.38 -8.32 13.77
C GLY A 190 -7.00 -8.51 14.40
N ASP A 191 -6.74 -7.86 15.54
CA ASP A 191 -5.47 -7.99 16.27
C ASP A 191 -5.23 -9.39 16.85
N ASN A 192 -6.24 -10.26 16.87
CA ASN A 192 -6.11 -11.65 17.32
C ASN A 192 -5.90 -12.63 16.14
N LEU A 193 -5.78 -12.12 14.92
CA LEU A 193 -5.41 -12.88 13.72
C LEU A 193 -3.92 -12.75 13.44
N TYR A 194 -3.29 -13.84 13.00
CA TYR A 194 -1.95 -13.79 12.42
C TYR A 194 -1.81 -14.72 11.23
N PHE A 195 -1.08 -14.25 10.21
CA PHE A 195 -0.61 -15.08 9.11
C PHE A 195 0.79 -15.58 9.46
N GLY A 196 0.91 -16.89 9.69
CA GLY A 196 2.21 -17.52 9.96
C GLY A 196 2.94 -17.88 8.67
N TYR A 197 3.81 -18.89 8.74
CA TYR A 197 4.59 -19.38 7.60
C TYR A 197 3.70 -19.68 6.39
N GLN A 198 4.01 -19.08 5.25
CA GLN A 198 3.28 -19.07 3.97
C GLN A 198 1.82 -18.59 4.07
N GLY A 199 1.38 -18.05 5.20
CA GLY A 199 0.06 -17.48 5.39
C GLY A 199 -1.10 -18.34 4.87
N GLY A 200 -1.94 -17.74 4.01
CA GLY A 200 -3.21 -18.26 3.52
C GLY A 200 -4.19 -17.10 3.29
N ARG A 201 -5.48 -17.41 3.15
CA ARG A 201 -6.53 -16.39 2.91
C ARG A 201 -7.37 -16.11 4.14
N LEU A 202 -7.55 -14.83 4.45
CA LEU A 202 -8.68 -14.32 5.21
C LEU A 202 -9.70 -13.74 4.22
N ASP A 203 -10.83 -14.44 4.05
CA ASP A 203 -11.96 -13.97 3.26
C ASP A 203 -12.96 -13.24 4.17
N LEU A 204 -13.12 -11.95 3.90
CA LEU A 204 -14.01 -11.08 4.66
C LEU A 204 -15.48 -11.30 4.33
N ASN A 205 -15.79 -11.88 3.17
CA ASN A 205 -17.15 -12.23 2.75
C ASN A 205 -18.17 -11.06 2.90
N GLY A 206 -17.75 -9.84 2.55
CA GLY A 206 -18.57 -8.62 2.65
C GLY A 206 -18.52 -7.91 4.01
N ASN A 207 -17.78 -8.42 4.99
CA ASN A 207 -17.67 -7.84 6.32
C ASN A 207 -16.55 -6.80 6.43
N THR A 208 -16.58 -6.05 7.53
CA THR A 208 -15.55 -5.08 7.89
C THR A 208 -14.65 -5.65 8.96
N ILE A 209 -13.34 -5.36 8.88
CA ILE A 209 -12.39 -5.69 9.93
C ILE A 209 -11.39 -4.56 10.14
N SER A 210 -10.99 -4.37 11.40
CA SER A 210 -9.98 -3.38 11.78
C SER A 210 -8.78 -4.03 12.44
N PHE A 211 -7.60 -3.50 12.15
CA PHE A 211 -6.32 -3.92 12.68
C PHE A 211 -5.57 -2.72 13.25
N THR A 212 -4.99 -2.87 14.42
CA THR A 212 -3.88 -2.02 14.85
C THR A 212 -2.67 -2.27 13.96
N ARG A 213 -2.37 -3.55 13.74
CA ARG A 213 -1.39 -4.04 12.76
C ARG A 213 -1.84 -5.40 12.25
N ILE A 214 -1.57 -5.68 10.97
CA ILE A 214 -1.81 -7.02 10.41
C ILE A 214 -0.60 -7.90 10.77
N GLN A 215 -0.77 -8.85 11.67
CA GLN A 215 0.32 -9.77 12.04
C GLN A 215 0.57 -10.75 10.89
N ASN A 216 1.77 -10.71 10.31
CA ASN A 216 2.14 -11.54 9.16
C ASN A 216 3.62 -11.93 9.21
N VAL A 217 3.99 -13.07 8.64
CA VAL A 217 5.39 -13.52 8.54
C VAL A 217 5.96 -13.26 7.15
N ASP A 218 5.20 -13.51 6.10
CA ASP A 218 5.66 -13.46 4.72
C ASP A 218 4.55 -13.07 3.73
N ASP A 219 4.86 -13.17 2.43
CA ASP A 219 3.98 -12.77 1.33
C ASP A 219 2.87 -13.77 1.00
N GLY A 220 2.79 -14.89 1.72
CA GLY A 220 1.67 -15.83 1.63
C GLY A 220 0.39 -15.33 2.31
N ALA A 221 0.46 -14.26 3.10
CA ALA A 221 -0.69 -13.62 3.72
C ALA A 221 -1.59 -12.94 2.67
N LYS A 222 -2.90 -13.26 2.65
CA LYS A 222 -3.86 -12.64 1.72
C LYS A 222 -5.13 -12.24 2.46
N ILE A 223 -5.56 -10.99 2.29
CA ILE A 223 -6.87 -10.52 2.74
C ILE A 223 -7.73 -10.26 1.50
N VAL A 224 -8.81 -11.00 1.38
CA VAL A 224 -9.65 -11.07 0.18
C VAL A 224 -11.12 -10.84 0.51
N ASN A 225 -11.91 -10.57 -0.52
CA ASN A 225 -13.36 -10.66 -0.43
C ASN A 225 -13.86 -11.52 -1.59
N HIS A 226 -14.34 -12.72 -1.28
CA HIS A 226 -14.94 -13.60 -2.30
C HIS A 226 -16.44 -13.33 -2.50
N ASN A 227 -17.06 -12.49 -1.67
CA ASN A 227 -18.42 -12.02 -1.87
C ASN A 227 -18.45 -10.95 -2.97
N THR A 228 -19.11 -11.25 -4.09
CA THR A 228 -19.19 -10.35 -5.25
C THR A 228 -20.35 -9.36 -5.17
N ALA A 229 -21.31 -9.55 -4.25
CA ALA A 229 -22.48 -8.70 -4.10
C ALA A 229 -22.28 -7.60 -3.04
N GLN A 230 -21.43 -7.84 -2.05
CA GLN A 230 -21.21 -6.92 -0.92
C GLN A 230 -19.76 -6.49 -0.82
N THR A 231 -19.56 -5.19 -0.59
CA THR A 231 -18.22 -4.60 -0.39
C THR A 231 -17.71 -4.85 1.01
N ALA A 232 -16.47 -5.35 1.12
CA ALA A 232 -15.75 -5.53 2.38
C ALA A 232 -14.79 -4.36 2.66
N TYR A 233 -14.47 -4.15 3.93
CA TYR A 233 -13.59 -3.06 4.37
C TYR A 233 -12.49 -3.58 5.29
N VAL A 234 -11.27 -3.11 5.06
CA VAL A 234 -10.13 -3.30 5.97
C VAL A 234 -9.64 -1.96 6.43
N THR A 235 -9.56 -1.74 7.74
CA THR A 235 -8.96 -0.54 8.32
C THR A 235 -7.69 -0.90 9.08
N VAL A 236 -6.60 -0.19 8.81
CA VAL A 236 -5.35 -0.25 9.57
C VAL A 236 -5.18 1.07 10.30
N THR A 237 -5.09 1.01 11.63
CA THR A 237 -5.05 2.21 12.48
C THR A 237 -3.66 2.59 12.97
N GLY A 238 -2.67 1.69 12.93
CA GLY A 238 -1.30 2.00 13.35
C GLY A 238 -1.20 2.46 14.81
N GLY A 239 -2.15 2.03 15.65
CA GLY A 239 -2.27 2.46 17.04
C GLY A 239 -3.16 3.67 17.26
N ARG A 240 -3.63 4.38 16.21
CA ARG A 240 -4.56 5.52 16.33
C ARG A 240 -5.91 5.09 16.90
N VAL A 241 -6.33 5.72 18.00
CA VAL A 241 -7.70 5.67 18.50
C VAL A 241 -8.49 6.72 17.75
N LEU A 242 -9.57 6.30 17.10
CA LEU A 242 -10.49 7.19 16.42
C LEU A 242 -11.09 8.18 17.43
N SER A 243 -10.98 9.47 17.15
CA SER A 243 -11.54 10.57 17.93
C SER A 243 -12.70 11.22 17.18
N ALA A 244 -13.51 12.03 17.88
CA ALA A 244 -14.61 12.78 17.27
C ALA A 244 -14.17 13.76 16.16
N LYS A 245 -12.87 14.06 16.06
CA LYS A 245 -12.27 14.89 15.00
C LYS A 245 -11.99 14.11 13.70
N ASP A 246 -12.03 12.78 13.77
CA ASP A 246 -11.76 11.87 12.64
C ASP A 246 -13.05 11.43 11.91
N VAL A 247 -14.18 12.01 12.32
CA VAL A 247 -15.51 11.80 11.76
C VAL A 247 -15.74 12.83 10.66
N GLU A 248 -16.01 12.37 9.44
CA GLU A 248 -16.48 13.22 8.35
C GLU A 248 -17.97 13.54 8.58
N TRP A 249 -18.30 14.81 8.77
CA TRP A 249 -19.70 15.25 8.88
C TRP A 249 -20.28 15.49 7.48
N VAL A 250 -21.34 14.77 7.14
CA VAL A 250 -21.91 14.76 5.79
C VAL A 250 -23.38 15.15 5.84
N GLU A 251 -23.78 16.13 5.04
CA GLU A 251 -25.19 16.51 4.90
C GLU A 251 -26.00 15.40 4.22
N GLN A 252 -27.28 15.26 4.59
CA GLN A 252 -28.20 14.31 3.96
C GLN A 252 -28.20 14.45 2.43
N GLY A 253 -28.12 13.32 1.72
CA GLY A 253 -28.09 13.29 0.25
C GLY A 253 -26.70 13.43 -0.36
N LYS A 254 -25.65 13.70 0.42
CA LYS A 254 -24.26 13.74 -0.08
C LYS A 254 -23.53 12.41 0.13
N THR A 255 -22.69 12.05 -0.82
CA THR A 255 -21.85 10.85 -0.76
C THR A 255 -20.60 11.10 0.07
N SER A 256 -20.40 10.30 1.11
CA SER A 256 -19.15 10.31 1.87
C SER A 256 -17.98 9.73 1.07
N GLN A 257 -16.79 10.27 1.29
CA GLN A 257 -15.55 9.72 0.73
C GLN A 257 -14.83 8.76 1.69
N THR A 258 -15.27 8.69 2.95
CA THR A 258 -14.66 7.89 4.02
C THR A 258 -15.64 6.83 4.57
N ALA A 259 -15.12 5.84 5.30
CA ALA A 259 -15.96 4.84 5.98
C ALA A 259 -16.40 5.28 7.39
N THR A 260 -15.98 6.48 7.84
CA THR A 260 -16.21 7.01 9.19
C THR A 260 -17.22 8.15 9.23
N ALA A 261 -17.97 8.38 8.14
CA ALA A 261 -18.90 9.49 8.05
C ALA A 261 -20.16 9.34 8.91
N LEU A 262 -20.57 10.46 9.52
CA LEU A 262 -21.87 10.62 10.17
C LEU A 262 -22.72 11.63 9.38
N TYR A 263 -23.98 11.28 9.18
CA TYR A 263 -25.00 12.09 8.54
C TYR A 263 -25.80 12.87 9.57
N GLU A 264 -25.99 14.17 9.34
CA GLU A 264 -26.70 15.08 10.24
C GLU A 264 -28.10 15.42 9.70
N ASP A 265 -29.11 15.36 10.57
CA ASP A 265 -30.52 15.71 10.31
C ASP A 265 -31.03 16.66 11.40
N TYR A 266 -31.88 17.62 11.07
CA TYR A 266 -32.41 18.59 12.03
C TYR A 266 -33.91 18.38 12.25
N ARG A 267 -34.29 17.88 13.43
CA ARG A 267 -35.69 17.68 13.83
C ARG A 267 -36.03 18.51 15.06
N ASN A 268 -37.13 19.26 15.03
CA ASN A 268 -37.57 20.11 16.14
C ASN A 268 -36.45 21.02 16.70
N ASN A 269 -35.62 21.58 15.82
CA ASN A 269 -34.47 22.41 16.18
C ASN A 269 -33.38 21.69 17.02
N ARG A 270 -33.31 20.35 16.96
CA ARG A 270 -32.20 19.55 17.52
C ARG A 270 -31.55 18.69 16.42
N PRO A 271 -30.21 18.59 16.39
CA PRO A 271 -29.52 17.70 15.46
C PRO A 271 -29.58 16.25 15.92
N ASP A 272 -29.98 15.35 15.03
CA ASP A 272 -29.92 13.90 15.16
C ASP A 272 -28.84 13.35 14.21
N TYR A 273 -28.12 12.30 14.62
CA TYR A 273 -26.93 11.80 13.93
C TYR A 273 -27.07 10.33 13.50
N TYR A 274 -26.71 10.01 12.26
CA TYR A 274 -26.90 8.69 11.64
C TYR A 274 -25.63 8.18 10.93
N SER A 275 -25.35 6.88 11.00
CA SER A 275 -24.33 6.23 10.16
C SER A 275 -24.98 5.45 9.02
N LEU A 276 -24.50 5.60 7.79
CA LEU A 276 -25.03 4.86 6.64
C LEU A 276 -24.67 3.37 6.75
N LYS A 277 -25.68 2.51 6.87
CA LYS A 277 -25.46 1.05 6.89
C LYS A 277 -24.86 0.59 5.56
N ASN A 278 -23.92 -0.36 5.63
CA ASN A 278 -23.21 -0.87 4.46
C ASN A 278 -24.21 -1.35 3.37
N GLY A 279 -24.09 -0.83 2.14
CA GLY A 279 -24.97 -1.15 1.01
C GLY A 279 -26.26 -0.31 0.87
N GLN A 280 -26.48 0.72 1.69
CA GLN A 280 -27.64 1.62 1.58
C GLN A 280 -27.32 2.92 0.82
N SER A 281 -28.33 3.58 0.25
CA SER A 281 -28.17 4.85 -0.49
C SER A 281 -28.03 6.05 0.45
N PRO A 282 -27.17 7.05 0.14
CA PRO A 282 -27.10 8.32 0.86
C PRO A 282 -28.41 9.15 0.84
N THR A 283 -29.35 8.77 -0.03
CA THR A 283 -30.69 9.37 -0.16
C THR A 283 -31.78 8.61 0.58
N ALA A 284 -31.44 7.54 1.31
CA ALA A 284 -32.41 6.80 2.11
C ALA A 284 -33.02 7.70 3.20
N SER A 285 -34.34 7.60 3.39
CA SER A 285 -35.05 8.35 4.43
C SER A 285 -34.59 7.91 5.82
N PHE A 286 -34.29 8.88 6.70
CA PHE A 286 -33.89 8.58 8.07
C PHE A 286 -35.02 7.89 8.85
N PRO A 287 -34.70 6.93 9.74
CA PRO A 287 -35.69 6.25 10.54
C PRO A 287 -36.46 7.24 11.43
N GLN A 288 -37.80 7.12 11.46
CA GLN A 288 -38.67 8.09 12.12
C GLN A 288 -38.57 8.10 13.66
N ASN A 289 -37.96 7.09 14.29
CA ASN A 289 -37.83 7.01 15.76
C ASN A 289 -36.40 6.65 16.18
N ALA A 290 -35.58 7.64 16.56
CA ALA A 290 -34.28 7.37 17.20
C ALA A 290 -33.71 8.62 17.90
N ILE A 291 -34.07 8.84 19.16
CA ILE A 291 -33.31 9.69 20.09
C ILE A 291 -33.14 8.87 21.38
N GLU A 292 -31.87 8.67 21.79
CA GLU A 292 -31.34 8.09 23.06
C GLU A 292 -30.52 6.78 23.02
N GLN A 293 -30.58 5.92 21.99
CA GLN A 293 -29.83 4.65 22.05
C GLN A 293 -28.36 4.71 21.58
N LEU A 294 -27.85 5.90 21.24
CA LEU A 294 -26.53 6.08 20.65
C LEU A 294 -25.50 6.85 21.49
N LEU A 295 -25.77 7.26 22.75
CA LEU A 295 -24.84 8.20 23.40
C LEU A 295 -23.93 7.73 24.55
N THR A 296 -24.06 6.54 25.15
CA THR A 296 -23.18 6.26 26.32
C THR A 296 -22.70 4.83 26.54
N GLN A 297 -23.33 3.78 26.02
CA GLN A 297 -23.00 2.42 26.50
C GLN A 297 -21.91 1.65 25.75
N GLN A 298 -21.43 2.09 24.58
CA GLN A 298 -20.41 1.34 23.83
C GLN A 298 -19.13 2.12 23.49
N ARG A 299 -19.05 3.42 23.82
CA ARG A 299 -17.92 4.28 23.44
C ARG A 299 -16.64 4.11 24.29
N GLU A 300 -16.64 3.24 25.32
CA GLU A 300 -15.45 3.01 26.18
C GLU A 300 -14.99 1.55 26.37
N LYS A 301 -15.69 0.55 25.81
CA LYS A 301 -15.23 -0.85 25.91
C LYS A 301 -14.44 -1.28 24.67
N GLN A 302 -13.16 -0.89 24.61
CA GLN A 302 -12.02 -1.70 24.09
C GLN A 302 -10.68 -0.93 23.95
N LEU A 303 -10.41 0.08 24.79
CA LEU A 303 -9.03 0.32 25.21
C LEU A 303 -8.66 -0.78 26.22
N GLN A 304 -7.46 -1.37 26.13
CA GLN A 304 -6.97 -2.15 27.26
C GLN A 304 -6.96 -1.22 28.48
N PRO A 305 -7.53 -1.62 29.63
CA PRO A 305 -7.55 -0.78 30.82
C PRO A 305 -6.12 -0.36 31.14
N LEU A 306 -5.89 0.89 31.49
CA LEU A 306 -4.55 1.32 31.90
C LEU A 306 -4.17 0.53 33.15
N LEU A 307 -2.94 0.02 33.14
CA LEU A 307 -2.31 -0.60 34.29
C LEU A 307 -2.21 0.42 35.41
N ASN A 308 -2.52 -0.01 36.62
CA ASN A 308 -2.25 0.72 37.83
C ASN A 308 -1.25 -0.08 38.69
N GLU A 309 -0.90 0.44 39.86
CA GLU A 309 0.12 -0.18 40.73
C GLU A 309 -0.22 -1.62 41.15
N GLN A 310 -1.52 -1.98 41.21
CA GLN A 310 -1.96 -3.34 41.55
C GLN A 310 -1.66 -4.36 40.45
N ASP A 311 -1.42 -3.90 39.23
CA ASP A 311 -1.08 -4.76 38.09
C ASP A 311 0.44 -5.01 37.95
N ILE A 312 1.25 -4.41 38.83
CA ILE A 312 2.70 -4.66 38.89
C ILE A 312 2.95 -5.95 39.68
N GLU A 313 3.63 -6.91 39.04
CA GLU A 313 4.19 -8.04 39.76
C GLU A 313 5.57 -7.69 40.29
N TRP A 314 5.72 -7.73 41.62
CA TRP A 314 7.02 -7.60 42.27
C TRP A 314 7.82 -8.89 42.11
N GLY A 315 8.87 -8.80 41.31
CA GLY A 315 9.73 -9.92 40.97
C GLY A 315 10.64 -10.32 42.12
N GLN A 316 10.86 -11.63 42.25
CA GLN A 316 11.86 -12.20 43.14
C GLN A 316 13.11 -12.53 42.33
N TRP A 317 14.30 -12.19 42.83
CA TRP A 317 15.56 -12.62 42.23
C TRP A 317 15.55 -14.13 41.93
N SER A 318 16.15 -14.55 40.81
CA SER A 318 16.10 -15.90 40.20
C SER A 318 14.77 -16.33 39.56
N LYS A 319 13.71 -15.51 39.64
CA LYS A 319 12.41 -15.81 39.03
C LYS A 319 12.00 -14.75 38.03
N ARG A 320 11.33 -15.17 36.96
CA ARG A 320 10.71 -14.28 35.97
C ARG A 320 9.26 -14.00 36.33
N THR A 321 8.86 -12.74 36.30
CA THR A 321 7.47 -12.29 36.45
C THR A 321 6.61 -12.77 35.28
N LYS A 322 5.34 -13.10 35.56
CA LYS A 322 4.33 -13.53 34.59
C LYS A 322 3.41 -12.39 34.14
N ALA A 323 3.33 -11.30 34.90
CA ALA A 323 2.56 -10.11 34.58
C ALA A 323 3.20 -9.29 33.44
N GLU A 324 2.39 -8.44 32.81
CA GLU A 324 2.83 -7.52 31.75
C GLU A 324 3.88 -6.51 32.24
N VAL A 325 3.83 -6.16 33.53
CA VAL A 325 4.81 -5.30 34.19
C VAL A 325 5.41 -6.01 35.38
N GLY A 326 6.67 -6.42 35.24
CA GLY A 326 7.48 -6.94 36.32
C GLY A 326 8.49 -5.90 36.83
N LEU A 327 8.56 -5.71 38.14
CA LEU A 327 9.48 -4.78 38.79
C LEU A 327 10.22 -5.49 39.92
N TYR A 328 11.54 -5.33 39.99
CA TYR A 328 12.39 -5.99 40.98
C TYR A 328 12.99 -4.95 41.91
N GLU A 329 12.94 -5.23 43.21
CA GLU A 329 13.56 -4.41 44.25
C GLU A 329 14.83 -5.11 44.73
N TYR A 330 15.93 -4.36 44.76
CA TYR A 330 17.20 -4.83 45.28
C TYR A 330 17.66 -3.92 46.41
N ILE A 331 17.66 -4.44 47.64
CA ILE A 331 18.35 -3.80 48.77
C ILE A 331 19.82 -4.17 48.64
N ASN A 332 20.66 -3.21 48.26
CA ASN A 332 22.05 -3.46 47.93
C ASN A 332 22.94 -3.39 49.19
N PRO A 333 23.36 -4.55 49.77
CA PRO A 333 24.16 -4.55 50.99
C PRO A 333 25.58 -4.01 50.76
N HIS A 334 26.05 -4.03 49.51
CA HIS A 334 27.36 -3.51 49.14
C HIS A 334 27.41 -1.97 49.06
N ARG A 335 26.25 -1.30 49.18
CA ARG A 335 26.13 0.17 49.12
C ARG A 335 25.24 0.69 50.24
N HIS A 336 25.57 0.35 51.49
CA HIS A 336 24.87 0.81 52.70
C HIS A 336 23.36 0.57 52.66
N ASN A 337 22.95 -0.60 52.15
CA ASN A 337 21.54 -0.99 51.99
C ASN A 337 20.70 -0.02 51.14
N ARG A 338 21.34 0.70 50.20
CA ARG A 338 20.62 1.51 49.22
C ARG A 338 19.67 0.62 48.40
N THR A 339 18.44 1.08 48.24
CA THR A 339 17.44 0.37 47.42
C THR A 339 17.57 0.78 45.95
N ASP A 340 17.70 -0.20 45.07
CA ASP A 340 17.79 -0.04 43.62
C ASP A 340 16.63 -0.81 42.96
N TYR A 341 16.01 -0.24 41.92
CA TYR A 341 14.89 -0.83 41.20
C TYR A 341 15.28 -1.22 39.78
N PHE A 342 14.87 -2.41 39.36
CA PHE A 342 15.24 -2.99 38.07
C PHE A 342 14.08 -3.61 37.31
N ILE A 343 14.22 -3.65 35.99
CA ILE A 343 13.39 -4.45 35.08
C ILE A 343 14.23 -5.58 34.52
N LEU A 344 13.70 -6.80 34.49
CA LEU A 344 14.30 -7.90 33.75
C LEU A 344 14.10 -7.68 32.25
N LYS A 345 15.18 -7.61 31.49
CA LYS A 345 15.13 -7.48 30.02
C LYS A 345 14.50 -8.72 29.40
N GLU A 346 13.93 -8.58 28.20
CA GLU A 346 13.18 -9.66 27.52
C GLU A 346 13.99 -10.97 27.46
N ASN A 347 15.26 -10.87 27.03
CA ASN A 347 16.22 -11.98 26.96
C ASN A 347 17.13 -12.11 28.19
N GLY A 348 16.85 -11.37 29.27
CA GLY A 348 17.65 -11.39 30.49
C GLY A 348 17.52 -12.70 31.26
N ASN A 349 18.60 -13.18 31.85
CA ASN A 349 18.58 -14.30 32.78
C ASN A 349 18.19 -13.80 34.18
N PRO A 350 17.05 -14.23 34.76
CA PRO A 350 16.61 -13.76 36.08
C PRO A 350 17.52 -14.19 37.23
N SER A 351 18.42 -15.15 37.01
CA SER A 351 19.41 -15.60 37.99
C SER A 351 20.71 -14.79 37.95
N ASP A 352 20.87 -13.85 37.01
CA ASP A 352 22.05 -12.99 37.00
C ASP A 352 22.03 -12.02 38.19
N PHE A 353 23.21 -11.65 38.69
CA PHE A 353 23.32 -10.67 39.76
C PHE A 353 22.85 -9.28 39.32
N PHE A 354 22.19 -8.56 40.22
CA PHE A 354 21.89 -7.15 40.03
C PHE A 354 23.20 -6.34 39.96
N PRO A 355 23.29 -5.34 39.08
CA PRO A 355 24.37 -4.35 39.10
C PRO A 355 24.48 -3.63 40.45
N LEU A 356 25.71 -3.36 40.90
CA LEU A 356 25.98 -2.76 42.23
C LEU A 356 26.01 -1.23 42.22
N ASP A 357 26.06 -0.62 41.04
CA ASP A 357 26.49 0.76 40.79
C ASP A 357 25.43 1.59 40.04
N GLN A 358 24.16 1.21 40.15
CA GLN A 358 23.03 1.91 39.51
C GLN A 358 23.12 1.98 37.98
N ASN A 359 23.81 1.00 37.38
CA ASN A 359 23.89 0.81 35.95
C ASN A 359 23.02 -0.37 35.49
N SER A 360 22.77 -0.46 34.18
CA SER A 360 22.13 -1.63 33.56
C SER A 360 23.19 -2.64 33.10
N ASN A 361 22.86 -3.93 33.06
CA ASN A 361 23.69 -4.98 32.46
C ASN A 361 22.90 -5.79 31.40
N ASN A 362 23.39 -6.96 30.99
CA ASN A 362 22.73 -7.77 29.96
C ASN A 362 21.34 -8.27 30.35
N SER A 363 21.09 -8.46 31.65
CA SER A 363 19.84 -9.03 32.16
C SER A 363 18.95 -8.00 32.84
N TRP A 364 19.53 -7.03 33.55
CA TRP A 364 18.83 -6.04 34.36
C TRP A 364 18.95 -4.64 33.78
N GLU A 365 17.82 -3.95 33.62
CA GLU A 365 17.77 -2.51 33.35
C GLU A 365 17.53 -1.76 34.68
N TYR A 366 18.45 -0.88 35.06
CA TYR A 366 18.27 0.00 36.22
C TYR A 366 17.28 1.12 35.88
N ILE A 367 16.30 1.34 36.75
CA ILE A 367 15.25 2.35 36.51
C ILE A 367 15.08 3.38 37.64
N GLY A 368 15.89 3.30 38.70
CA GLY A 368 15.94 4.33 39.74
C GLY A 368 16.14 3.77 41.15
N GLY A 369 16.37 4.66 42.12
CA GLY A 369 16.49 4.32 43.55
C GLY A 369 15.28 4.75 44.39
N ASN A 370 14.24 5.30 43.76
CA ASN A 370 13.00 5.71 44.41
C ASN A 370 11.84 4.83 43.94
N ARG A 371 11.12 4.23 44.91
CA ARG A 371 10.04 3.28 44.67
C ARG A 371 8.91 3.87 43.84
N GLN A 372 8.43 5.05 44.21
CA GLN A 372 7.32 5.71 43.52
C GLN A 372 7.70 6.10 42.09
N GLN A 373 8.91 6.61 41.89
CA GLN A 373 9.40 6.95 40.55
C GLN A 373 9.58 5.71 39.66
N ALA A 374 10.07 4.60 40.21
CA ALA A 374 10.20 3.33 39.52
C ALA A 374 8.83 2.78 39.09
N ILE A 375 7.85 2.75 40.01
CA ILE A 375 6.45 2.39 39.75
C ILE A 375 5.86 3.26 38.63
N GLN A 376 5.98 4.58 38.74
CA GLN A 376 5.47 5.51 37.74
C GLN A 376 6.12 5.26 36.37
N THR A 377 7.43 5.01 36.33
CA THR A 377 8.18 4.77 35.08
C THR A 377 7.71 3.49 34.39
N VAL A 378 7.54 2.38 35.12
CA VAL A 378 7.11 1.12 34.52
C VAL A 378 5.65 1.15 34.08
N LEU A 379 4.77 1.75 34.88
CA LEU A 379 3.37 1.96 34.51
C LEU A 379 3.26 2.91 33.33
N GLN A 380 4.02 4.00 33.28
CA GLN A 380 4.02 4.92 32.15
C GLN A 380 4.50 4.21 30.88
N ARG A 381 5.56 3.39 30.93
CA ARG A 381 6.04 2.64 29.76
C ARG A 381 5.00 1.62 29.28
N ALA A 382 4.42 0.85 30.19
CA ALA A 382 3.42 -0.16 29.83
C ALA A 382 2.09 0.47 29.39
N ASN A 383 1.67 1.55 30.06
CA ASN A 383 0.53 2.33 29.65
C ASN A 383 0.78 3.17 28.40
N ALA A 384 2.01 3.54 28.05
CA ALA A 384 2.32 4.12 26.75
C ALA A 384 2.20 3.08 25.63
N LYS A 385 2.46 1.80 25.93
CA LYS A 385 2.13 0.69 25.02
C LYS A 385 0.61 0.47 24.92
N ARG A 386 -0.16 0.68 26.01
CA ARG A 386 -1.63 0.57 26.04
C ARG A 386 -2.37 1.83 25.54
N ARG A 387 -1.75 3.00 25.63
CA ARG A 387 -2.20 4.30 25.13
C ARG A 387 -1.62 4.49 23.73
N SER A 388 -2.44 4.16 22.74
CA SER A 388 -2.56 4.67 21.35
C SER A 388 -1.67 5.81 20.77
N ASN A 389 -0.88 6.56 21.55
CA ASN A 389 -0.09 7.71 21.07
C ASN A 389 1.40 7.42 20.85
N VAL A 390 1.85 6.16 20.92
CA VAL A 390 3.14 5.78 20.34
C VAL A 390 2.88 5.30 18.91
N PRO A 391 3.40 5.99 17.88
CA PRO A 391 3.16 5.61 16.49
C PRO A 391 3.65 4.18 16.25
N ILE A 392 2.74 3.29 15.86
CA ILE A 392 3.12 1.91 15.55
C ILE A 392 3.49 1.85 14.08
N ASN A 393 4.77 1.72 13.81
CA ASN A 393 5.25 1.39 12.48
C ASN A 393 4.78 -0.03 12.12
N THR A 394 4.12 -0.20 10.98
CA THR A 394 3.61 -1.50 10.55
C THR A 394 4.22 -1.95 9.24
N ALA A 395 4.33 -3.27 9.04
CA ALA A 395 4.72 -3.83 7.77
C ALA A 395 3.77 -4.98 7.39
N PHE A 396 3.35 -5.02 6.14
CA PHE A 396 2.54 -6.10 5.57
C PHE A 396 3.21 -6.63 4.31
N ASP A 397 3.73 -7.86 4.40
CA ASP A 397 4.38 -8.53 3.27
C ASP A 397 3.40 -9.20 2.32
N GLY A 398 2.13 -9.30 2.71
CA GLY A 398 1.08 -9.99 1.97
C GLY A 398 0.37 -9.15 0.90
N TYR A 399 -0.81 -9.65 0.52
CA TYR A 399 -1.64 -9.09 -0.55
C TYR A 399 -3.02 -8.66 -0.05
N PHE A 400 -3.48 -7.51 -0.55
CA PHE A 400 -4.89 -7.13 -0.51
C PHE A 400 -5.56 -7.42 -1.84
N GLY A 401 -6.69 -8.12 -1.82
CA GLY A 401 -7.39 -8.60 -3.01
C GLY A 401 -6.86 -9.95 -3.50
N GLU A 402 -7.66 -10.63 -4.31
CA GLU A 402 -7.36 -11.97 -4.79
C GLU A 402 -6.31 -11.94 -5.91
N THR A 403 -5.33 -12.84 -5.85
CA THR A 403 -4.22 -12.92 -6.83
C THR A 403 -4.41 -14.07 -7.81
N GLU A 404 -5.24 -15.06 -7.48
CA GLU A 404 -5.51 -16.22 -8.32
C GLU A 404 -6.69 -15.93 -9.26
N ALA A 405 -6.46 -16.05 -10.58
CA ALA A 405 -7.45 -15.70 -11.59
C ALA A 405 -8.73 -16.56 -11.56
N ASN A 406 -8.68 -17.75 -10.96
CA ASN A 406 -9.81 -18.68 -10.83
C ASN A 406 -10.64 -18.46 -9.54
N LYS A 407 -10.28 -17.49 -8.70
CA LYS A 407 -11.02 -17.14 -7.49
C LYS A 407 -11.71 -15.77 -7.66
N PRO A 408 -12.89 -15.56 -7.05
CA PRO A 408 -13.57 -14.28 -7.12
C PRO A 408 -12.73 -13.15 -6.49
N ASN A 409 -12.75 -11.98 -7.12
CA ASN A 409 -12.15 -10.77 -6.56
C ASN A 409 -13.25 -9.72 -6.33
N GLY A 410 -14.08 -9.98 -5.33
CA GLY A 410 -15.21 -9.12 -4.96
C GLY A 410 -14.76 -7.73 -4.48
N PRO A 411 -15.69 -6.77 -4.35
CA PRO A 411 -15.34 -5.41 -4.01
C PRO A 411 -14.67 -5.30 -2.63
N LEU A 412 -13.49 -4.68 -2.57
CA LEU A 412 -12.71 -4.53 -1.35
C LEU A 412 -12.21 -3.10 -1.23
N ASN A 413 -12.39 -2.50 -0.06
CA ASN A 413 -11.80 -1.21 0.29
C ASN A 413 -10.77 -1.39 1.41
N VAL A 414 -9.62 -0.72 1.28
CA VAL A 414 -8.55 -0.75 2.29
C VAL A 414 -8.27 0.68 2.73
N ILE A 415 -8.17 0.91 4.04
CA ILE A 415 -8.06 2.22 4.65
C ILE A 415 -6.88 2.20 5.62
N TYR A 416 -5.86 3.00 5.34
CA TYR A 416 -4.81 3.36 6.29
C TYR A 416 -5.20 4.69 6.94
N ASN A 417 -5.64 4.63 8.20
CA ASN A 417 -5.97 5.81 9.00
C ASN A 417 -5.10 5.81 10.25
N THR A 418 -3.88 6.30 10.11
CA THR A 418 -2.81 6.12 11.10
C THR A 418 -2.30 7.47 11.62
N PRO A 419 -1.50 7.52 12.71
CA PRO A 419 -0.92 8.76 13.20
C PRO A 419 0.03 9.40 12.17
N ASP A 420 0.14 10.73 12.12
CA ASP A 420 0.89 11.43 11.07
C ASP A 420 2.41 11.15 11.06
N ASP A 421 2.96 10.79 12.21
CA ASP A 421 4.36 10.43 12.43
C ASP A 421 4.64 8.91 12.31
N SER A 422 3.62 8.11 12.03
CA SER A 422 3.77 6.66 11.82
C SER A 422 4.28 6.31 10.40
N PHE A 423 5.00 5.20 10.31
CA PHE A 423 5.54 4.68 9.04
C PHE A 423 5.04 3.27 8.76
N HIS A 424 4.49 3.06 7.57
CA HIS A 424 3.91 1.80 7.12
C HIS A 424 4.59 1.30 5.85
N LEU A 425 4.77 -0.02 5.75
CA LEU A 425 5.30 -0.70 4.57
C LEU A 425 4.30 -1.73 4.04
N ILE A 426 4.08 -1.75 2.73
CA ILE A 426 3.51 -2.89 2.01
C ILE A 426 4.54 -3.39 0.99
N SER A 427 4.93 -4.66 1.13
CA SER A 427 6.01 -5.32 0.35
C SER A 427 5.57 -6.57 -0.42
N GLY A 428 4.28 -6.91 -0.37
CA GLY A 428 3.66 -7.94 -1.20
C GLY A 428 3.03 -7.36 -2.45
N GLY A 429 1.77 -6.93 -2.39
CA GLY A 429 1.12 -6.26 -3.51
C GLY A 429 -0.36 -6.01 -3.29
N THR A 430 -1.03 -5.46 -4.30
CA THR A 430 -2.48 -5.23 -4.25
C THR A 430 -3.15 -5.58 -5.57
N ASN A 431 -4.34 -6.17 -5.51
CA ASN A 431 -5.30 -6.33 -6.59
C ASN A 431 -6.70 -5.95 -6.09
N ILE A 432 -6.81 -4.73 -5.57
CA ILE A 432 -8.00 -4.22 -4.90
C ILE A 432 -9.05 -3.85 -5.96
N ASN A 433 -10.20 -4.53 -5.94
CA ASN A 433 -11.37 -4.15 -6.73
C ASN A 433 -12.20 -3.10 -5.97
N GLY A 434 -11.65 -1.89 -5.81
CA GLY A 434 -12.25 -0.87 -4.96
C GLY A 434 -11.29 0.26 -4.61
N LYS A 435 -11.50 0.85 -3.43
CA LYS A 435 -10.80 2.04 -2.96
C LYS A 435 -9.62 1.70 -2.05
N PHE A 436 -8.52 2.44 -2.23
CA PHE A 436 -7.38 2.42 -1.33
C PHE A 436 -7.16 3.80 -0.71
N ASN A 437 -7.45 3.96 0.57
CA ASN A 437 -7.42 5.25 1.24
C ASN A 437 -6.20 5.36 2.16
N VAL A 438 -5.48 6.48 2.08
CA VAL A 438 -4.35 6.82 2.95
C VAL A 438 -4.64 8.18 3.57
N LEU A 439 -5.04 8.17 4.84
CA LEU A 439 -5.61 9.34 5.53
C LEU A 439 -4.69 9.90 6.62
N GLY A 440 -3.57 9.22 6.90
CA GLY A 440 -2.57 9.67 7.85
C GLY A 440 -1.28 8.86 7.71
N GLY A 441 -0.24 9.36 8.35
CA GLY A 441 1.08 8.74 8.37
C GLY A 441 1.80 8.72 7.03
N THR A 442 2.91 7.99 6.99
CA THR A 442 3.67 7.71 5.78
C THR A 442 3.50 6.25 5.39
N LEU A 443 2.99 5.99 4.18
CA LEU A 443 2.88 4.66 3.61
C LEU A 443 3.87 4.49 2.46
N LEU A 444 4.69 3.44 2.52
CA LEU A 444 5.60 3.02 1.47
C LEU A 444 5.11 1.72 0.82
N LEU A 445 4.85 1.77 -0.49
CA LEU A 445 4.68 0.60 -1.34
C LEU A 445 6.03 0.30 -1.99
N SER A 446 6.59 -0.88 -1.78
CA SER A 446 7.93 -1.22 -2.25
C SER A 446 8.02 -2.66 -2.71
N GLY A 447 9.03 -2.96 -3.52
CA GLY A 447 9.55 -4.32 -3.59
C GLY A 447 10.20 -4.73 -2.26
N ARG A 448 10.72 -5.95 -2.22
CA ARG A 448 11.48 -6.46 -1.07
C ARG A 448 12.77 -7.14 -1.50
N PRO A 449 13.80 -7.18 -0.66
CA PRO A 449 14.99 -7.98 -0.93
C PRO A 449 14.63 -9.44 -1.25
N GLN A 450 15.40 -10.06 -2.13
CA GLN A 450 15.32 -11.51 -2.33
C GLN A 450 15.69 -12.20 -1.00
N PRO A 451 14.82 -13.08 -0.45
CA PRO A 451 15.13 -13.80 0.78
C PRO A 451 16.40 -14.64 0.64
N ARG A 452 17.27 -14.59 1.66
CA ARG A 452 18.51 -15.37 1.76
C ARG A 452 18.63 -15.97 3.15
N ALA A 453 19.31 -17.11 3.26
CA ALA A 453 19.59 -17.72 4.55
C ALA A 453 20.41 -16.76 5.42
N VAL A 454 20.09 -16.69 6.70
CA VAL A 454 20.87 -15.92 7.67
C VAL A 454 22.25 -16.52 7.85
N THR A 455 23.25 -15.67 8.13
CA THR A 455 24.60 -16.13 8.48
C THR A 455 24.82 -16.01 9.97
N TYR A 456 25.63 -16.90 10.52
CA TYR A 456 26.10 -16.85 11.90
C TYR A 456 27.55 -16.36 11.89
N GLN A 457 27.79 -15.16 12.40
CA GLN A 457 29.12 -14.53 12.43
C GLN A 457 29.34 -13.88 13.80
N ASP A 458 30.47 -14.15 14.44
CA ASP A 458 30.86 -13.60 15.74
C ASP A 458 29.80 -13.80 16.83
N GLY A 459 29.15 -14.98 16.85
CA GLY A 459 28.08 -15.30 17.81
C GLY A 459 26.75 -14.59 17.56
N ASN A 460 26.60 -13.85 16.45
CA ASN A 460 25.41 -13.08 16.13
C ASN A 460 24.77 -13.50 14.79
N ILE A 461 23.44 -13.56 14.77
CA ILE A 461 22.67 -13.77 13.54
C ILE A 461 22.68 -12.47 12.72
N ARG A 462 23.11 -12.55 11.47
CA ARG A 462 23.10 -11.44 10.51
C ARG A 462 22.25 -11.76 9.29
N GLU A 463 21.30 -10.87 8.99
CA GLU A 463 20.59 -10.86 7.71
C GLU A 463 21.38 -10.03 6.69
N VAL A 464 21.63 -10.60 5.52
CA VAL A 464 22.38 -9.94 4.45
C VAL A 464 21.42 -9.62 3.31
N PHE A 465 21.31 -8.34 2.97
CA PHE A 465 20.48 -7.85 1.88
C PHE A 465 21.35 -7.42 0.70
N SER A 466 21.06 -7.97 -0.48
CA SER A 466 21.69 -7.50 -1.71
C SER A 466 21.13 -6.13 -2.12
N PRO A 467 21.99 -5.17 -2.52
CA PRO A 467 21.52 -3.91 -3.06
C PRO A 467 20.74 -4.04 -4.39
N THR A 468 21.01 -5.08 -5.19
CA THR A 468 20.47 -5.25 -6.56
C THR A 468 19.43 -6.35 -6.68
N GLU A 469 19.47 -7.39 -5.84
CA GLU A 469 18.56 -8.52 -5.93
C GLU A 469 17.31 -8.30 -5.08
N TRP A 470 16.27 -7.82 -5.76
CA TRP A 470 15.01 -7.46 -5.15
C TRP A 470 13.87 -8.07 -5.96
N LEU A 471 12.86 -8.54 -5.26
CA LEU A 471 11.62 -9.01 -5.85
C LEU A 471 10.79 -7.79 -6.28
N ASN A 472 10.43 -7.77 -7.56
CA ASN A 472 9.55 -6.74 -8.11
C ASN A 472 8.09 -6.98 -7.71
N ARG A 473 7.38 -5.91 -7.36
CA ARG A 473 5.97 -5.94 -6.95
C ARG A 473 5.08 -5.08 -7.84
N THR A 474 3.80 -5.39 -7.81
CA THR A 474 2.75 -4.65 -8.50
C THR A 474 1.65 -4.23 -7.52
N PHE A 475 1.09 -3.05 -7.76
CA PHE A 475 0.03 -2.49 -6.93
C PHE A 475 -1.13 -2.05 -7.82
N LYS A 476 -2.32 -2.56 -7.53
CA LYS A 476 -3.55 -2.23 -8.23
C LYS A 476 -4.67 -1.91 -7.24
N ALA A 477 -5.34 -0.79 -7.50
CA ALA A 477 -6.63 -0.41 -6.93
C ALA A 477 -7.46 0.28 -8.01
N THR A 478 -8.78 0.32 -7.90
CA THR A 478 -9.60 1.08 -8.85
C THR A 478 -9.38 2.58 -8.66
N ASN A 479 -9.44 3.03 -7.41
CA ASN A 479 -9.15 4.41 -7.02
C ASN A 479 -8.33 4.43 -5.74
N THR A 480 -7.33 5.30 -5.66
CA THR A 480 -6.55 5.59 -4.46
C THR A 480 -6.84 7.01 -4.02
N TYR A 481 -7.17 7.21 -2.74
CA TYR A 481 -7.46 8.51 -2.15
C TYR A 481 -6.42 8.85 -1.08
N ILE A 482 -5.84 10.03 -1.16
CA ILE A 482 -4.82 10.52 -0.22
C ILE A 482 -5.23 11.92 0.24
N GLY A 483 -5.35 12.11 1.54
CA GLY A 483 -5.83 13.38 2.13
C GLY A 483 -5.07 13.75 3.39
N ASN A 484 -5.51 14.84 4.03
CA ASN A 484 -4.85 15.44 5.20
C ASN A 484 -3.36 15.73 4.90
N ASP A 485 -2.47 15.37 5.83
CA ASP A 485 -1.02 15.49 5.70
C ASP A 485 -0.34 14.15 5.31
N ALA A 486 -1.13 13.19 4.80
CA ALA A 486 -0.65 11.83 4.51
C ALA A 486 0.34 11.78 3.34
N LYS A 487 1.27 10.84 3.43
CA LYS A 487 2.33 10.65 2.42
C LYS A 487 2.29 9.22 1.87
N LEU A 488 2.12 9.09 0.56
CA LEU A 488 2.25 7.82 -0.15
C LEU A 488 3.50 7.82 -1.03
N TYR A 489 4.42 6.91 -0.75
CA TYR A 489 5.60 6.65 -1.57
C TYR A 489 5.44 5.31 -2.28
N ILE A 490 5.71 5.30 -3.59
CA ILE A 490 5.88 4.08 -4.38
C ILE A 490 7.35 3.98 -4.75
N GLY A 491 8.07 3.12 -4.04
CA GLY A 491 9.51 3.08 -4.00
C GLY A 491 10.15 2.12 -5.00
N ARG A 492 11.31 1.58 -4.60
CA ARG A 492 12.14 0.73 -5.45
C ARG A 492 11.47 -0.61 -5.76
N ASN A 493 11.82 -1.18 -6.90
CA ASN A 493 11.35 -2.50 -7.32
C ASN A 493 9.82 -2.61 -7.38
N VAL A 494 9.14 -1.50 -7.69
CA VAL A 494 7.73 -1.51 -8.11
C VAL A 494 7.71 -1.42 -9.63
N SER A 495 7.27 -2.49 -10.30
CA SER A 495 7.28 -2.56 -11.77
C SER A 495 6.05 -1.90 -12.39
N GLN A 496 4.90 -2.03 -11.73
CA GLN A 496 3.63 -1.50 -12.23
C GLN A 496 2.70 -1.04 -11.12
N VAL A 497 2.03 0.08 -11.38
CA VAL A 497 0.96 0.64 -10.58
C VAL A 497 -0.25 0.90 -11.47
N THR A 498 -1.42 0.42 -11.07
CA THR A 498 -2.66 0.58 -11.84
C THR A 498 -3.76 1.14 -10.96
N GLY A 499 -4.44 2.19 -11.41
CA GLY A 499 -5.52 2.84 -10.68
C GLY A 499 -5.46 4.36 -10.75
N ASN A 500 -6.60 5.01 -10.55
CA ASN A 500 -6.65 6.47 -10.48
C ASN A 500 -6.21 6.96 -9.09
N PHE A 501 -5.63 8.16 -9.02
CA PHE A 501 -5.19 8.77 -7.76
C PHE A 501 -5.92 10.10 -7.53
N HIS A 502 -6.46 10.27 -6.33
CA HIS A 502 -7.14 11.49 -5.89
C HIS A 502 -6.42 12.04 -4.68
N LEU A 503 -5.85 13.24 -4.83
CA LEU A 503 -5.10 13.93 -3.79
C LEU A 503 -5.78 15.23 -3.40
N GLN A 504 -5.78 15.52 -2.10
CA GLN A 504 -6.32 16.74 -1.54
C GLN A 504 -5.53 17.20 -0.31
N ASP A 505 -5.90 18.35 0.22
CA ASP A 505 -5.34 18.96 1.43
C ASP A 505 -3.84 19.23 1.27
N ASN A 506 -2.98 18.66 2.12
CA ASN A 506 -1.53 18.75 2.01
C ASN A 506 -0.90 17.40 1.61
N ALA A 507 -1.70 16.48 1.06
CA ALA A 507 -1.27 15.14 0.74
C ALA A 507 -0.10 15.12 -0.26
N ARG A 508 0.81 14.16 -0.08
CA ARG A 508 1.93 13.94 -1.01
C ARG A 508 1.90 12.53 -1.58
N LEU A 509 1.88 12.43 -2.91
CA LEU A 509 2.13 11.20 -3.66
C LEU A 509 3.47 11.29 -4.36
N GLN A 510 4.33 10.31 -4.14
CA GLN A 510 5.57 10.16 -4.90
C GLN A 510 5.63 8.79 -5.55
N ILE A 511 5.75 8.73 -6.88
CA ILE A 511 5.84 7.47 -7.62
C ILE A 511 7.18 7.34 -8.32
N GLY A 512 7.87 6.23 -8.06
CA GLY A 512 9.22 5.98 -8.53
C GLY A 512 10.27 6.58 -7.59
N VAL A 513 11.45 5.99 -7.60
CA VAL A 513 12.56 6.40 -6.73
C VAL A 513 13.09 7.76 -7.15
N VAL A 514 13.25 8.66 -6.18
CA VAL A 514 13.94 9.95 -6.26
C VAL A 514 15.12 9.88 -5.29
N GLN A 515 16.33 10.07 -5.80
CA GLN A 515 17.56 10.03 -5.02
C GLN A 515 17.53 11.06 -3.89
N GLY A 516 17.85 10.65 -2.66
CA GLY A 516 17.84 11.52 -1.49
C GLY A 516 16.45 11.87 -0.93
N GLU A 517 15.36 11.40 -1.53
CA GLU A 517 14.00 11.69 -1.05
C GLU A 517 13.16 10.45 -0.78
N THR A 518 13.23 9.42 -1.62
CA THR A 518 12.45 8.19 -1.40
C THR A 518 13.01 7.42 -0.21
N PRO A 519 12.19 7.10 0.81
CA PRO A 519 12.62 6.24 1.90
C PRO A 519 12.85 4.81 1.41
N GLN A 520 13.79 4.11 2.03
CA GLN A 520 13.99 2.68 1.86
C GLN A 520 13.71 1.96 3.17
N CYS A 521 12.73 1.07 3.15
CA CYS A 521 12.45 0.20 4.29
C CYS A 521 12.74 -1.25 3.97
N ILE A 522 13.23 -1.97 4.96
CA ILE A 522 13.39 -3.42 4.94
C ILE A 522 12.74 -3.95 6.20
N ARG A 523 11.88 -4.94 6.01
CA ARG A 523 11.38 -5.76 7.11
C ARG A 523 12.28 -7.00 7.21
N SER A 524 12.72 -7.31 8.42
CA SER A 524 13.48 -8.53 8.72
C SER A 524 12.59 -9.76 8.49
N ASP A 525 13.06 -10.72 7.70
CA ASP A 525 12.38 -12.00 7.48
C ASP A 525 12.52 -12.92 8.70
N TYR A 526 13.59 -12.73 9.47
CA TYR A 526 13.84 -13.50 10.68
C TYR A 526 13.11 -12.95 11.92
N ARG A 527 13.16 -11.63 12.15
CA ARG A 527 12.63 -10.97 13.37
C ARG A 527 11.32 -10.23 13.15
N GLY A 528 10.93 -9.96 11.90
CA GLY A 528 9.71 -9.22 11.58
C GLY A 528 9.77 -7.70 11.83
N ASN A 529 10.90 -7.18 12.33
CA ASN A 529 11.08 -5.76 12.62
C ASN A 529 11.27 -4.92 11.34
N LEU A 530 10.65 -3.75 11.30
CA LEU A 530 10.77 -2.80 10.20
C LEU A 530 11.90 -1.80 10.46
N THR A 531 12.83 -1.67 9.52
CA THR A 531 13.88 -0.65 9.53
C THR A 531 13.71 0.25 8.31
N CYS A 532 13.59 1.56 8.53
CA CYS A 532 13.43 2.54 7.46
C CYS A 532 14.57 3.56 7.49
N LYS A 533 15.11 3.87 6.32
CA LYS A 533 16.10 4.93 6.11
C LYS A 533 15.48 6.01 5.23
N THR A 534 15.63 7.26 5.64
CA THR A 534 15.31 8.45 4.83
C THR A 534 16.59 8.96 4.15
N ASN A 535 16.45 9.89 3.21
CA ASN A 535 17.58 10.52 2.51
C ASN A 535 18.53 9.51 1.83
N VAL A 536 17.96 8.47 1.20
CA VAL A 536 18.73 7.36 0.64
C VAL A 536 19.28 7.71 -0.74
N TYR A 537 20.59 7.54 -0.91
CA TYR A 537 21.25 7.59 -2.22
C TYR A 537 21.68 6.18 -2.65
N LEU A 538 21.19 5.74 -3.80
CA LEU A 538 21.51 4.44 -4.38
C LEU A 538 22.72 4.56 -5.31
N GLY A 539 23.72 3.70 -5.12
CA GLY A 539 24.88 3.62 -6.00
C GLY A 539 24.50 3.25 -7.44
N LYS A 540 25.35 3.60 -8.41
CA LYS A 540 25.11 3.49 -9.86
C LYS A 540 24.53 2.13 -10.28
N GLN A 541 25.18 1.03 -9.88
CA GLN A 541 24.73 -0.33 -10.23
C GLN A 541 23.32 -0.63 -9.69
N THR A 542 23.02 -0.22 -8.45
CA THR A 542 21.68 -0.41 -7.87
C THR A 542 20.66 0.43 -8.61
N TRP A 543 20.98 1.70 -8.86
CA TRP A 543 20.13 2.62 -9.60
C TRP A 543 19.77 2.10 -10.99
N GLU A 544 20.76 1.62 -11.75
CA GLU A 544 20.57 1.05 -13.09
C GLU A 544 19.75 -0.24 -13.05
N SER A 545 19.91 -1.08 -12.02
CA SER A 545 19.13 -2.31 -11.84
C SER A 545 17.64 -2.10 -11.52
N LEU A 546 17.26 -0.91 -11.02
CA LEU A 546 15.87 -0.63 -10.68
C LEU A 546 14.97 -0.65 -11.91
N PRO A 547 13.81 -1.35 -11.87
CA PRO A 547 12.81 -1.20 -12.93
C PRO A 547 12.29 0.24 -12.96
N THR A 548 11.97 0.74 -14.16
CA THR A 548 11.18 1.96 -14.30
C THR A 548 9.72 1.63 -13.99
N THR A 549 9.17 2.23 -12.94
CA THR A 549 7.78 2.00 -12.53
C THR A 549 6.82 2.48 -13.62
N ARG A 550 5.98 1.59 -14.16
CA ARG A 550 4.93 1.95 -15.12
C ARG A 550 3.65 2.27 -14.38
N ILE A 551 3.00 3.37 -14.75
CA ILE A 551 1.78 3.82 -14.08
C ILE A 551 0.66 3.96 -15.11
N ASN A 552 -0.47 3.34 -14.81
CA ASN A 552 -1.68 3.42 -15.63
C ASN A 552 -2.88 3.87 -14.78
N GLY A 553 -3.32 5.10 -15.00
CA GLY A 553 -4.44 5.72 -14.30
C GLY A 553 -4.27 7.23 -14.15
N ASP A 554 -5.39 7.94 -14.15
CA ASP A 554 -5.39 9.41 -14.09
C ASP A 554 -5.08 9.91 -12.66
N VAL A 555 -4.46 11.08 -12.56
CA VAL A 555 -4.13 11.74 -11.28
C VAL A 555 -4.92 13.03 -11.15
N TYR A 556 -5.60 13.20 -10.02
CA TYR A 556 -6.40 14.37 -9.68
C TYR A 556 -5.83 15.03 -8.42
N LEU A 557 -5.55 16.34 -8.48
CA LEU A 557 -5.02 17.11 -7.35
C LEU A 557 -5.89 18.33 -7.03
N LYS A 558 -6.02 18.65 -5.74
CA LYS A 558 -6.69 19.85 -5.20
C LYS A 558 -5.95 20.40 -3.97
N HIS A 559 -6.36 21.57 -3.50
CA HIS A 559 -5.77 22.29 -2.36
C HIS A 559 -4.25 22.48 -2.53
N ASN A 560 -3.43 22.04 -1.57
CA ASN A 560 -1.97 22.13 -1.59
C ASN A 560 -1.30 20.78 -1.92
N ALA A 561 -2.05 19.83 -2.49
CA ALA A 561 -1.56 18.49 -2.77
C ALA A 561 -0.35 18.49 -3.71
N GLN A 562 0.54 17.52 -3.53
CA GLN A 562 1.78 17.38 -4.29
C GLN A 562 1.89 16.01 -4.95
N PHE A 563 2.14 16.00 -6.26
CA PHE A 563 2.49 14.80 -7.01
C PHE A 563 3.93 14.89 -7.52
N VAL A 564 4.76 13.93 -7.12
CA VAL A 564 6.18 13.83 -7.47
C VAL A 564 6.42 12.58 -8.30
N LEU A 565 7.04 12.72 -9.47
CA LEU A 565 7.41 11.61 -10.33
C LEU A 565 8.95 11.39 -10.32
N GLY A 566 9.36 10.21 -9.87
CA GLY A 566 10.74 9.72 -9.81
C GLY A 566 11.15 8.90 -11.03
N LYS A 567 11.96 7.85 -10.84
CA LYS A 567 12.29 6.85 -11.87
C LYS A 567 11.05 6.02 -12.28
N ALA A 568 10.16 6.66 -13.04
CA ALA A 568 8.88 6.12 -13.44
C ALA A 568 8.48 6.62 -14.84
N HIS A 569 7.59 5.87 -15.49
CA HIS A 569 6.92 6.24 -16.72
C HIS A 569 5.42 6.32 -16.45
N TYR A 570 4.91 7.54 -16.42
CA TYR A 570 3.50 7.86 -16.22
C TYR A 570 2.78 7.96 -17.56
N LEU A 571 1.79 7.09 -17.82
CA LEU A 571 1.02 7.06 -19.07
C LEU A 571 -0.46 7.35 -18.80
N SER A 572 -0.78 8.62 -18.54
CA SER A 572 -2.16 9.06 -18.25
C SER A 572 -2.29 10.58 -18.17
N THR A 573 -3.46 11.04 -17.73
CA THR A 573 -3.86 12.44 -17.65
C THR A 573 -3.73 12.97 -16.23
N ILE A 574 -3.28 14.21 -16.10
CA ILE A 574 -3.28 14.92 -14.80
C ILE A 574 -4.31 16.05 -14.86
N GLN A 575 -5.11 16.17 -13.81
CA GLN A 575 -6.04 17.28 -13.59
C GLN A 575 -5.78 17.87 -12.20
N ALA A 576 -5.32 19.12 -12.15
CA ALA A 576 -4.91 19.78 -10.92
C ALA A 576 -5.67 21.10 -10.73
N LYS A 577 -6.04 21.40 -9.48
CA LYS A 577 -6.74 22.64 -9.08
C LYS A 577 -6.04 23.33 -7.90
N ASP A 578 -6.53 24.51 -7.56
CA ASP A 578 -6.14 25.32 -6.41
C ASP A 578 -4.65 25.69 -6.42
N ASN A 579 -3.87 25.25 -5.43
CA ASN A 579 -2.44 25.55 -5.28
C ASN A 579 -1.57 24.30 -5.43
N SER A 580 -2.08 23.27 -6.10
CA SER A 580 -1.41 21.97 -6.22
C SER A 580 -0.13 22.02 -7.07
N LEU A 581 0.81 21.13 -6.75
CA LEU A 581 2.12 21.05 -7.39
C LEU A 581 2.34 19.68 -8.05
N VAL A 582 2.75 19.71 -9.32
CA VAL A 582 3.34 18.57 -10.01
C VAL A 582 4.84 18.79 -10.16
N ARG A 583 5.65 17.85 -9.66
CA ARG A 583 7.11 17.87 -9.83
C ARG A 583 7.59 16.62 -10.55
N LEU A 584 8.34 16.81 -11.64
CA LEU A 584 8.92 15.75 -12.43
C LEU A 584 10.44 15.78 -12.27
N THR A 585 11.03 14.67 -11.83
CA THR A 585 12.47 14.55 -11.53
C THR A 585 13.20 13.73 -12.60
N GLU A 586 14.53 13.67 -12.58
CA GLU A 586 15.28 12.82 -13.51
C GLU A 586 15.28 11.34 -13.06
N PRO A 587 15.06 10.33 -13.93
CA PRO A 587 14.76 10.39 -15.37
C PRO A 587 13.27 10.17 -15.67
N SER A 588 12.38 10.82 -14.92
CA SER A 588 10.94 10.63 -15.07
C SER A 588 10.45 10.92 -16.49
N ARG A 589 9.46 10.13 -16.91
CA ARG A 589 8.78 10.30 -18.20
C ARG A 589 7.29 10.38 -17.99
N TRP A 590 6.66 11.41 -18.52
CA TRP A 590 5.20 11.53 -18.57
C TRP A 590 4.74 11.51 -20.03
N THR A 591 3.88 10.57 -20.39
CA THR A 591 3.20 10.52 -21.68
C THR A 591 1.71 10.77 -21.49
N MET A 592 1.20 11.85 -22.06
CA MET A 592 -0.20 12.28 -21.86
C MET A 592 -1.17 11.49 -22.74
N TRP A 593 -2.23 10.92 -22.13
CA TRP A 593 -3.27 10.23 -22.90
C TRP A 593 -4.39 11.15 -23.39
N LYS A 594 -4.66 12.26 -22.70
CA LYS A 594 -5.63 13.31 -23.05
C LYS A 594 -5.06 14.68 -22.68
N ASN A 595 -5.78 15.75 -23.01
CA ASN A 595 -5.47 17.09 -22.52
C ASN A 595 -5.34 17.09 -20.99
N SER A 596 -4.31 17.76 -20.48
CA SER A 596 -4.02 17.84 -19.04
C SER A 596 -4.00 19.29 -18.60
N GLN A 597 -4.54 19.55 -17.41
CA GLN A 597 -4.56 20.88 -16.80
C GLN A 597 -3.89 20.80 -15.43
N LEU A 598 -2.87 21.63 -15.23
CA LEU A 598 -2.09 21.72 -14.01
C LEU A 598 -2.20 23.12 -13.41
N ILE A 599 -1.79 23.28 -12.14
CA ILE A 599 -1.51 24.59 -11.57
C ILE A 599 -0.01 24.86 -11.66
N HIS A 600 0.80 24.29 -10.77
CA HIS A 600 2.26 24.46 -10.80
C HIS A 600 2.95 23.22 -11.39
N LEU A 601 3.88 23.43 -12.33
CA LEU A 601 4.75 22.38 -12.86
C LEU A 601 6.22 22.74 -12.63
N LYS A 602 6.93 21.88 -11.89
CA LYS A 602 8.39 21.94 -11.75
C LYS A 602 9.03 20.75 -12.45
N MET A 603 10.03 21.01 -13.29
CA MET A 603 10.76 19.96 -14.00
C MET A 603 12.25 20.00 -13.65
N GLU A 604 12.84 18.84 -13.40
CA GLU A 604 14.26 18.66 -13.07
C GLU A 604 14.82 17.61 -14.04
N ASN A 605 15.15 18.01 -15.28
CA ASN A 605 15.58 17.16 -16.40
C ASN A 605 14.59 16.06 -16.81
N ALA A 606 13.30 16.25 -16.55
CA ALA A 606 12.26 15.30 -16.94
C ALA A 606 11.86 15.40 -18.42
N ARG A 607 11.18 14.36 -18.92
CA ARG A 607 10.60 14.30 -20.27
C ARG A 607 9.08 14.26 -20.21
N VAL A 608 8.41 15.17 -20.92
CA VAL A 608 6.96 15.17 -21.11
C VAL A 608 6.65 14.97 -22.59
N THR A 609 6.02 13.85 -22.91
CA THR A 609 5.53 13.52 -24.24
C THR A 609 4.04 13.86 -24.30
N LEU A 610 3.68 14.91 -25.04
CA LEU A 610 2.30 15.41 -25.10
C LEU A 610 1.35 14.39 -25.73
N ASN A 611 1.88 13.46 -26.54
CA ASN A 611 1.08 12.52 -27.32
C ASN A 611 1.77 11.15 -27.42
N PRO A 612 1.14 10.03 -27.00
CA PRO A 612 1.73 8.69 -27.05
C PRO A 612 2.22 8.30 -28.43
N MET A 613 1.59 8.81 -29.50
CA MET A 613 1.99 8.51 -30.87
C MET A 613 3.39 9.02 -31.22
N PHE A 614 3.99 9.90 -30.42
CA PHE A 614 5.36 10.38 -30.62
C PHE A 614 6.41 9.26 -30.55
N ASP A 615 6.22 8.30 -29.65
CA ASP A 615 7.18 7.20 -29.46
C ASP A 615 6.95 6.03 -30.45
N TYR A 616 5.90 6.07 -31.27
CA TYR A 616 5.67 5.06 -32.32
C TYR A 616 6.46 5.41 -33.59
N THR A 617 7.02 4.38 -34.23
CA THR A 617 7.83 4.51 -35.46
C THR A 617 7.01 4.97 -36.67
N ASN A 618 5.74 4.57 -36.75
CA ASN A 618 4.82 4.91 -37.84
C ASN A 618 3.73 5.91 -37.39
N ALA A 619 4.12 6.98 -36.68
CA ALA A 619 3.19 7.99 -36.14
C ALA A 619 2.23 8.57 -37.20
N GLN A 620 2.58 8.50 -38.48
CA GLN A 620 1.85 9.06 -39.62
C GLN A 620 0.40 8.56 -39.77
N SER A 621 0.11 7.29 -39.47
CA SER A 621 -1.23 6.68 -39.71
C SER A 621 -2.14 6.60 -38.48
N GLY A 622 -1.66 7.01 -37.30
CA GLY A 622 -2.36 6.78 -36.02
C GLY A 622 -2.77 8.03 -35.24
N VAL A 623 -2.31 9.23 -35.62
CA VAL A 623 -2.65 10.47 -34.93
C VAL A 623 -4.08 10.90 -35.30
N LYS A 624 -5.03 10.63 -34.40
CA LYS A 624 -6.45 11.05 -34.55
C LYS A 624 -6.76 12.41 -33.94
N SER A 625 -5.95 12.85 -32.98
CA SER A 625 -6.13 14.12 -32.26
C SER A 625 -4.81 14.60 -31.65
N TYR A 626 -4.73 15.91 -31.47
CA TYR A 626 -3.63 16.59 -30.79
C TYR A 626 -4.02 16.95 -29.37
N ARG A 627 -3.01 17.13 -28.52
CA ARG A 627 -3.20 17.32 -27.09
C ARG A 627 -2.64 18.66 -26.62
N THR A 628 -3.34 19.25 -25.66
CA THR A 628 -2.91 20.48 -25.00
C THR A 628 -2.57 20.19 -23.54
N LEU A 629 -1.38 20.62 -23.13
CA LEU A 629 -1.00 20.77 -21.73
C LEU A 629 -1.19 22.23 -21.33
N THR A 630 -2.07 22.48 -20.37
CA THR A 630 -2.30 23.81 -19.80
C THR A 630 -1.74 23.86 -18.38
N ILE A 631 -0.87 24.84 -18.11
CA ILE A 631 -0.30 25.11 -16.79
C ILE A 631 -0.87 26.45 -16.34
N ASN A 632 -1.81 26.43 -15.40
CA ASN A 632 -2.53 27.63 -14.97
C ASN A 632 -1.71 28.53 -14.04
N GLY A 633 -0.75 27.95 -13.32
CA GLY A 633 0.24 28.65 -12.50
C GLY A 633 1.63 28.62 -13.16
N ASN A 634 2.67 28.47 -12.35
CA ASN A 634 4.05 28.61 -12.80
C ASN A 634 4.63 27.33 -13.42
N LEU A 635 5.42 27.51 -14.48
CA LEU A 635 6.31 26.50 -15.06
C LEU A 635 7.75 26.82 -14.65
N SER A 636 8.47 25.89 -14.02
CA SER A 636 9.83 26.15 -13.53
C SER A 636 10.81 25.00 -13.78
N GLY A 637 12.11 25.33 -13.85
CA GLY A 637 13.21 24.37 -13.93
C GLY A 637 13.64 24.04 -15.36
N ASN A 638 13.85 22.77 -15.67
CA ASN A 638 14.41 22.35 -16.95
C ASN A 638 13.94 20.97 -17.38
N GLY A 639 13.82 20.77 -18.69
CA GLY A 639 13.42 19.47 -19.23
C GLY A 639 13.13 19.49 -20.72
N ARG A 640 12.37 18.49 -21.16
CA ARG A 640 12.05 18.25 -22.57
C ARG A 640 10.54 18.06 -22.76
N PHE A 641 10.00 18.70 -23.79
CA PHE A 641 8.64 18.46 -24.27
C PHE A 641 8.69 17.86 -25.69
N ASP A 642 7.93 16.79 -25.91
CA ASP A 642 7.79 16.19 -27.23
C ASP A 642 6.42 16.50 -27.82
N PHE A 643 6.42 17.00 -29.05
CA PHE A 643 5.25 17.43 -29.80
C PHE A 643 5.07 16.60 -31.06
N LEU A 644 3.83 16.21 -31.32
CA LEU A 644 3.38 15.84 -32.65
C LEU A 644 2.80 17.05 -33.37
N THR A 645 3.06 17.12 -34.67
CA THR A 645 2.53 18.15 -35.56
C THR A 645 1.95 17.52 -36.83
N ASN A 646 0.97 18.20 -37.41
CA ASN A 646 0.60 18.08 -38.81
C ASN A 646 0.60 19.49 -39.40
N LEU A 647 1.74 19.84 -39.99
CA LEU A 647 1.95 21.14 -40.61
C LEU A 647 0.95 21.41 -41.74
N ALA A 648 0.56 20.40 -42.50
CA ALA A 648 -0.37 20.57 -43.63
C ALA A 648 -1.78 20.99 -43.20
N ALA A 649 -2.17 20.69 -41.96
CA ALA A 649 -3.46 21.05 -41.40
C ALA A 649 -3.38 22.17 -40.33
N ALA A 650 -2.19 22.76 -40.11
CA ALA A 650 -1.91 23.66 -38.97
C ALA A 650 -2.36 23.08 -37.61
N GLN A 651 -2.12 21.79 -37.38
CA GLN A 651 -2.46 21.14 -36.12
C GLN A 651 -1.19 20.71 -35.37
N SER A 652 -1.18 20.91 -34.06
CA SER A 652 -0.06 20.55 -33.19
C SER A 652 -0.57 20.17 -31.82
N ASP A 653 0.23 19.36 -31.12
CA ASP A 653 0.18 19.38 -29.67
C ASP A 653 0.58 20.78 -29.17
N ARG A 654 0.08 21.20 -28.01
CA ARG A 654 0.28 22.57 -27.51
C ARG A 654 0.65 22.59 -26.03
N LEU A 655 1.51 23.53 -25.67
CA LEU A 655 1.81 23.91 -24.30
C LEU A 655 1.31 25.33 -24.06
N ILE A 656 0.44 25.51 -23.08
CA ILE A 656 -0.10 26.82 -22.68
C ILE A 656 0.29 27.06 -21.22
N VAL A 657 0.92 28.19 -20.93
CA VAL A 657 1.30 28.61 -19.57
C VAL A 657 0.63 29.92 -19.23
N ASN A 658 -0.21 29.93 -18.21
CA ASN A 658 -0.95 31.11 -17.76
C ASN A 658 -0.30 31.82 -16.56
N GLY A 659 0.59 31.16 -15.81
CA GLY A 659 1.48 31.80 -14.85
C GLY A 659 2.86 32.11 -15.44
N VAL A 660 3.84 32.36 -14.57
CA VAL A 660 5.20 32.71 -15.01
C VAL A 660 5.97 31.44 -15.37
N ALA A 661 6.54 31.41 -16.57
CA ALA A 661 7.48 30.39 -17.01
C ALA A 661 8.91 30.85 -16.72
N ASN A 662 9.72 29.97 -16.13
CA ASN A 662 11.13 30.19 -15.86
C ASN A 662 11.96 28.93 -16.14
N GLY A 663 13.13 29.10 -16.75
CA GLY A 663 14.11 28.04 -16.93
C GLY A 663 14.33 27.63 -18.39
N ARG A 664 14.72 26.36 -18.63
CA ARG A 664 15.25 25.93 -19.94
C ARG A 664 14.59 24.65 -20.44
N TYR A 665 13.96 24.72 -21.61
CA TYR A 665 13.19 23.63 -22.17
C TYR A 665 13.60 23.30 -23.61
N ARG A 666 13.81 22.01 -23.89
CA ARG A 666 14.02 21.51 -25.25
C ARG A 666 12.70 21.00 -25.84
N LEU A 667 12.45 21.35 -27.09
CA LEU A 667 11.29 20.93 -27.85
C LEU A 667 11.73 19.91 -28.91
N ALA A 668 11.17 18.70 -28.85
CA ALA A 668 11.35 17.69 -29.88
C ALA A 668 10.08 17.55 -30.71
N ILE A 669 10.22 17.63 -32.03
CA ILE A 669 9.09 17.72 -32.95
C ILE A 669 9.09 16.50 -33.88
N LYS A 670 7.93 15.86 -34.03
CA LYS A 670 7.70 14.86 -35.07
C LYS A 670 6.45 15.22 -35.86
N ASN A 671 6.58 15.37 -37.18
CA ASN A 671 5.45 15.62 -38.06
C ASN A 671 4.82 14.30 -38.53
N THR A 672 3.50 14.28 -38.78
CA THR A 672 2.77 13.13 -39.34
C THR A 672 3.14 12.77 -40.78
N GLY A 673 4.17 13.40 -41.37
CA GLY A 673 4.63 13.14 -42.73
C GLY A 673 3.82 13.85 -43.83
N ALA A 674 2.70 14.48 -43.50
CA ALA A 674 1.96 15.30 -44.46
C ALA A 674 2.74 16.59 -44.78
N GLU A 675 3.05 16.79 -46.06
CA GLU A 675 3.73 17.98 -46.53
C GLU A 675 2.77 19.18 -46.61
N PRO A 676 3.13 20.32 -45.99
CA PRO A 676 2.30 21.51 -46.05
C PRO A 676 2.29 22.12 -47.46
N LYS A 677 1.09 22.38 -47.98
CA LYS A 677 0.89 23.00 -49.31
C LYS A 677 0.98 24.54 -49.28
N ALA A 678 0.88 25.16 -48.10
CA ALA A 678 0.93 26.61 -47.90
C ALA A 678 1.79 26.98 -46.67
N VAL A 679 2.30 28.21 -46.62
CA VAL A 679 2.97 28.75 -45.41
C VAL A 679 1.95 28.88 -44.30
N GLN A 680 2.13 28.11 -43.24
CA GLN A 680 1.35 28.22 -42.01
C GLN A 680 2.33 28.23 -40.83
N SER A 681 2.31 29.30 -40.04
CA SER A 681 2.98 29.33 -38.74
C SER A 681 2.24 28.41 -37.79
N LEU A 682 2.96 27.48 -37.15
CA LEU A 682 2.35 26.51 -36.23
C LEU A 682 2.76 26.77 -34.79
N ASP A 683 1.83 27.31 -33.99
CA ASP A 683 2.03 27.57 -32.56
C ASP A 683 2.27 26.25 -31.79
N LEU A 684 3.32 26.23 -30.97
CA LEU A 684 3.65 25.12 -30.08
C LEU A 684 3.51 25.53 -28.60
N VAL A 685 4.06 26.69 -28.25
CA VAL A 685 4.06 27.20 -26.86
C VAL A 685 3.44 28.59 -26.82
N GLN A 686 2.55 28.82 -25.85
CA GLN A 686 1.94 30.10 -25.59
C GLN A 686 2.11 30.47 -24.11
N LEU A 687 2.69 31.64 -23.84
CA LEU A 687 2.80 32.21 -22.49
C LEU A 687 1.85 33.41 -22.38
N ASN A 688 0.98 33.41 -21.37
CA ASN A 688 -0.11 34.39 -21.24
C ASN A 688 0.06 35.36 -20.06
N HIS A 689 1.04 35.15 -19.19
CA HIS A 689 1.15 35.95 -17.97
C HIS A 689 1.71 37.35 -18.24
N ARG A 690 1.06 38.38 -17.68
CA ARG A 690 1.42 39.79 -17.91
C ARG A 690 2.82 40.17 -17.44
N GLN A 691 3.32 39.48 -16.41
CA GLN A 691 4.66 39.70 -15.85
C GLN A 691 5.73 38.77 -16.45
N GLN A 692 5.41 38.02 -17.51
CA GLN A 692 6.41 37.16 -18.15
C GLN A 692 7.52 38.02 -18.78
N ALA A 693 8.75 37.88 -18.31
CA ALA A 693 9.90 38.42 -19.01
C ALA A 693 10.46 37.38 -20.00
N GLN A 694 10.91 37.83 -21.16
CA GLN A 694 11.46 36.95 -22.20
C GLN A 694 12.79 36.30 -21.77
N SER A 695 13.55 36.94 -20.87
CA SER A 695 14.80 36.41 -20.32
C SER A 695 14.60 35.27 -19.31
N ASP A 696 13.41 35.15 -18.73
CA ASP A 696 13.16 34.18 -17.66
C ASP A 696 13.11 32.75 -18.18
N VAL A 697 12.66 32.56 -19.42
CA VAL A 697 12.43 31.25 -20.02
C VAL A 697 13.05 31.13 -21.40
N ASN A 698 13.66 29.98 -21.66
CA ASN A 698 14.23 29.65 -22.95
C ASN A 698 13.65 28.32 -23.48
N PHE A 699 13.00 28.39 -24.64
CA PHE A 699 12.55 27.23 -25.41
C PHE A 699 13.39 27.13 -26.69
N ASN A 700 14.03 25.97 -26.92
CA ASN A 700 14.80 25.69 -28.13
C ASN A 700 14.40 24.36 -28.75
N LEU A 701 14.47 24.24 -30.08
CA LEU A 701 14.41 22.93 -30.74
C LEU A 701 15.62 22.09 -30.35
N GLU A 702 15.44 20.78 -30.21
CA GLU A 702 16.50 19.85 -29.79
C GLU A 702 17.78 19.95 -30.64
N ASN A 703 17.62 20.15 -31.96
CA ASN A 703 18.72 20.29 -32.92
C ASN A 703 18.84 21.72 -33.49
N GLY A 704 18.15 22.70 -32.88
CA GLY A 704 18.06 24.08 -33.41
C GLY A 704 17.13 24.25 -34.63
N TYR A 705 16.93 23.19 -35.40
CA TYR A 705 15.99 23.12 -36.51
C TYR A 705 15.26 21.75 -36.51
N VAL A 706 14.21 21.64 -37.33
CA VAL A 706 13.57 20.37 -37.68
C VAL A 706 13.30 20.33 -39.18
N ASP A 707 13.73 19.27 -39.84
CA ASP A 707 13.47 19.04 -41.26
C ASP A 707 12.13 18.31 -41.39
N LEU A 708 11.15 18.95 -42.03
CA LEU A 708 9.79 18.43 -42.19
C LEU A 708 9.38 18.51 -43.67
N GLY A 709 9.48 17.38 -44.38
CA GLY A 709 9.37 17.33 -45.84
C GLY A 709 10.61 17.92 -46.50
N ALA A 710 10.43 18.72 -47.55
CA ALA A 710 11.52 19.41 -48.25
C ALA A 710 12.05 20.67 -47.53
N TYR A 711 11.44 21.10 -46.42
CA TYR A 711 11.76 22.37 -45.77
C TYR A 711 12.31 22.21 -44.36
N ARG A 712 13.24 23.10 -44.03
CA ARG A 712 13.80 23.27 -42.69
C ARG A 712 13.01 24.30 -41.89
N TYR A 713 12.54 23.91 -40.72
CA TYR A 713 11.80 24.76 -39.79
C TYR A 713 12.66 25.15 -38.60
N VAL A 714 12.49 26.38 -38.13
CA VAL A 714 13.09 26.90 -36.90
C VAL A 714 11.99 27.43 -35.98
N LEU A 715 12.32 27.62 -34.70
CA LEU A 715 11.39 28.15 -33.71
C LEU A 715 11.55 29.67 -33.59
N ARG A 716 10.44 30.39 -33.70
CA ARG A 716 10.39 31.85 -33.50
C ARG A 716 9.52 32.18 -32.31
N ASN A 717 9.98 33.11 -31.49
CA ASN A 717 9.15 33.76 -30.48
C ASN A 717 8.62 35.09 -31.04
N GLN A 718 7.30 35.24 -31.09
CA GLN A 718 6.63 36.51 -31.37
C GLN A 718 5.58 36.75 -30.30
N ASN A 719 5.70 37.84 -29.54
CA ASN A 719 4.74 38.22 -28.50
C ASN A 719 4.41 37.05 -27.53
N TYR A 720 5.44 36.37 -27.04
CA TYR A 720 5.33 35.24 -26.12
C TYR A 720 4.62 33.99 -26.69
N ARG A 721 4.56 33.88 -28.02
CA ARG A 721 4.14 32.68 -28.75
C ARG A 721 5.31 32.10 -29.54
N TYR A 722 5.63 30.86 -29.22
CA TYR A 722 6.66 30.10 -29.91
C TYR A 722 6.01 29.24 -30.99
N HIS A 723 6.35 29.51 -32.25
CA HIS A 723 5.81 28.80 -33.40
C HIS A 723 6.91 28.32 -34.33
N LEU A 724 6.61 27.24 -35.06
CA LEU A 724 7.45 26.77 -36.15
C LEU A 724 7.20 27.63 -37.39
N TYR A 725 8.29 28.05 -38.04
CA TYR A 725 8.25 28.67 -39.36
C TYR A 725 9.45 28.23 -40.21
N SER A 726 9.28 28.22 -41.53
CA SER A 726 10.35 27.94 -42.50
C SER A 726 10.80 29.27 -43.12
N PRO A 727 12.01 29.78 -42.83
CA PRO A 727 12.48 31.06 -43.34
C PRO A 727 12.52 31.10 -44.88
N LEU A 728 12.97 30.00 -45.51
CA LEU A 728 13.07 29.89 -46.97
C LEU A 728 11.69 29.92 -47.62
N ARG A 729 10.74 29.14 -47.09
CA ARG A 729 9.37 29.08 -47.64
C ARG A 729 8.59 30.38 -47.43
N ASP A 730 8.83 31.05 -46.30
CA ASP A 730 8.26 32.38 -45.99
C ASP A 730 8.90 33.49 -46.86
N ALA A 731 10.15 33.32 -47.31
CA ALA A 731 10.77 34.20 -48.29
C ALA A 731 10.22 33.96 -49.70
N GLU A 732 10.08 32.70 -50.14
CA GLU A 732 9.48 32.33 -51.44
C GLU A 732 8.07 32.90 -51.63
N MET A 733 7.24 32.88 -50.58
CA MET A 733 5.88 33.44 -50.65
C MET A 733 5.84 34.97 -50.62
N ARG A 734 6.85 35.61 -50.02
CA ARG A 734 7.03 37.07 -50.05
C ARG A 734 7.63 37.58 -51.37
N GLN A 735 8.24 36.72 -52.17
CA GLN A 735 8.74 37.07 -53.52
C GLN A 735 7.62 37.38 -54.54
N ASN A 736 6.33 37.22 -54.19
CA ASN A 736 5.20 37.66 -55.02
C ASN A 736 4.81 39.15 -54.81
N ASP A 737 5.60 39.93 -54.07
CA ASP A 737 5.44 41.39 -53.91
C ASP A 737 6.71 42.12 -54.43
N ASP A 738 6.70 42.49 -55.72
CA ASP A 738 7.86 43.01 -56.48
C ASP A 738 8.55 44.23 -55.85
N SER A 739 7.84 44.95 -54.98
CA SER A 739 8.32 46.17 -54.32
C SER A 739 9.42 45.92 -53.27
N GLN A 740 9.39 44.78 -52.57
CA GLN A 740 10.38 44.45 -51.53
C GLN A 740 11.66 43.81 -52.08
N ARG A 741 11.58 43.15 -53.24
CA ARG A 741 12.73 42.51 -53.89
C ARG A 741 13.81 43.54 -54.26
N GLN A 742 13.40 44.71 -54.76
CA GLN A 742 14.30 45.80 -55.12
C GLN A 742 14.97 46.46 -53.90
N ALA A 743 14.28 46.52 -52.75
CA ALA A 743 14.83 47.08 -51.51
C ALA A 743 15.91 46.17 -50.89
N ILE A 744 15.70 44.85 -50.91
CA ILE A 744 16.67 43.87 -50.38
C ILE A 744 17.89 43.76 -51.30
N GLU A 745 17.72 43.83 -52.62
CA GLU A 745 18.84 43.85 -53.58
C GLU A 745 19.70 45.12 -53.42
N ALA A 746 19.10 46.27 -53.10
CA ALA A 746 19.80 47.52 -52.80
C ALA A 746 20.60 47.45 -51.48
N GLU A 747 20.01 46.90 -50.41
CA GLU A 747 20.70 46.69 -49.12
C GLU A 747 21.87 45.70 -49.26
N LEU A 748 21.71 44.64 -50.05
CA LEU A 748 22.77 43.66 -50.30
C LEU A 748 23.94 44.25 -51.12
N ALA A 749 23.64 45.16 -52.06
CA ALA A 749 24.66 45.90 -52.80
C ALA A 749 25.43 46.89 -51.90
N GLN A 750 24.72 47.55 -50.97
CA GLN A 750 25.31 48.48 -50.02
C GLN A 750 26.21 47.76 -48.99
N ALA A 751 25.79 46.59 -48.50
CA ALA A 751 26.59 45.74 -47.61
C ALA A 751 27.87 45.21 -48.29
N LYS A 752 27.82 44.92 -49.60
CA LYS A 752 29.01 44.52 -50.38
C LYS A 752 30.02 45.66 -50.56
N GLN A 753 29.55 46.89 -50.76
CA GLN A 753 30.42 48.07 -50.86
C GLN A 753 31.11 48.41 -49.53
N LEU A 754 30.40 48.31 -48.41
CA LEU A 754 30.96 48.56 -47.07
C LEU A 754 32.06 47.55 -46.70
N CYS A 755 31.96 46.30 -47.18
CA CYS A 755 32.97 45.25 -46.99
C CYS A 755 34.29 45.54 -47.72
N GLN A 756 34.24 46.22 -48.87
CA GLN A 756 35.43 46.59 -49.65
C GLN A 756 36.16 47.83 -49.07
N ALA A 757 35.48 48.64 -48.27
CA ALA A 757 36.05 49.84 -47.63
C ALA A 757 36.70 49.59 -46.26
N ALA A 758 36.31 48.52 -45.54
CA ALA A 758 36.77 48.21 -44.19
C ALA A 758 38.05 47.34 -44.16
N GLY A 759 39.18 47.94 -44.55
CA GLY A 759 40.46 47.25 -44.75
C GLY A 759 41.25 46.80 -43.51
N GLN A 760 40.65 46.21 -42.45
CA GLN A 760 41.44 45.60 -41.36
C GLN A 760 40.74 44.62 -40.40
N SER A 761 39.79 43.78 -40.85
CA SER A 761 39.33 42.62 -40.05
C SER A 761 39.18 41.36 -40.89
N LYS A 762 40.19 40.47 -40.80
CA LYS A 762 40.28 39.21 -41.59
C LYS A 762 39.25 38.13 -41.19
N GLU A 763 38.59 38.24 -40.04
CA GLU A 763 37.64 37.22 -39.57
C GLU A 763 36.22 37.40 -40.13
N VAL A 764 35.82 38.64 -40.43
CA VAL A 764 34.49 38.96 -40.99
C VAL A 764 34.41 38.59 -42.48
N CYS A 765 35.46 38.86 -43.25
CA CYS A 765 35.48 38.54 -44.69
C CYS A 765 35.63 37.03 -44.97
N ARG A 766 36.31 36.28 -44.09
CA ARG A 766 36.47 34.81 -44.24
C ARG A 766 35.16 34.06 -44.06
N ALA A 767 34.23 34.59 -43.27
CA ALA A 767 32.88 34.04 -43.11
C ALA A 767 31.97 34.26 -44.34
N ILE A 768 32.33 35.21 -45.22
CA ILE A 768 31.60 35.54 -46.46
C ILE A 768 32.16 34.75 -47.67
N GLN A 769 33.42 34.31 -47.64
CA GLN A 769 34.01 33.48 -48.71
C GLN A 769 33.70 31.98 -48.58
N LEU A 770 33.50 31.46 -47.35
CA LEU A 770 33.10 30.06 -47.14
C LEU A 770 31.65 29.77 -47.56
N THR A 771 30.85 30.81 -47.82
CA THR A 771 29.44 30.75 -48.23
C THR A 771 29.22 30.69 -49.74
N SER A 772 30.25 30.59 -50.57
CA SER A 772 30.08 30.44 -52.03
C SER A 772 30.00 28.98 -52.52
N ALA A 773 29.89 28.02 -51.61
CA ALA A 773 29.79 26.58 -51.93
C ALA A 773 28.47 25.92 -51.50
N GLU A 774 27.58 26.63 -50.81
CA GLU A 774 26.24 26.14 -50.41
C GLU A 774 25.21 27.20 -50.79
N GLU A 775 24.15 26.80 -51.52
CA GLU A 775 23.13 27.65 -52.17
C GLU A 775 22.18 28.40 -51.19
N ASP A 776 22.67 28.95 -50.08
CA ASP A 776 21.81 29.37 -48.95
C ASP A 776 22.21 30.72 -48.31
N VAL A 777 22.39 31.76 -49.14
CA VAL A 777 23.02 33.04 -48.71
C VAL A 777 22.03 34.05 -48.08
N VAL A 778 20.73 33.99 -48.34
CA VAL A 778 19.79 35.06 -47.87
C VAL A 778 19.41 34.90 -46.38
N ALA A 779 19.21 33.67 -45.91
CA ALA A 779 18.75 33.41 -44.55
C ALA A 779 19.84 33.58 -43.47
N VAL A 780 21.10 33.31 -43.83
CA VAL A 780 22.24 33.40 -42.90
C VAL A 780 22.72 34.85 -42.71
N VAL A 781 22.61 35.68 -43.76
CA VAL A 781 22.99 37.11 -43.73
C VAL A 781 21.99 37.92 -42.90
N GLN A 782 20.68 37.68 -43.05
CA GLN A 782 19.65 38.38 -42.26
C GLN A 782 19.70 38.03 -40.76
N ALA A 783 20.02 36.77 -40.41
CA ALA A 783 20.09 36.32 -39.02
C ALA A 783 21.30 36.88 -38.22
N LYS A 784 22.32 37.42 -38.91
CA LYS A 784 23.50 38.04 -38.28
C LYS A 784 23.51 39.56 -38.34
N VAL A 785 22.90 40.18 -39.36
CA VAL A 785 22.72 41.64 -39.41
C VAL A 785 21.81 42.12 -38.26
N VAL A 786 20.76 41.37 -37.93
CA VAL A 786 19.87 41.66 -36.79
C VAL A 786 20.62 41.55 -35.43
N ARG A 787 21.52 40.57 -35.27
CA ARG A 787 22.34 40.47 -34.05
C ARG A 787 23.37 41.60 -33.91
N LEU A 788 23.85 42.16 -35.03
CA LEU A 788 24.77 43.30 -35.04
C LEU A 788 24.05 44.64 -34.80
N THR A 789 22.76 44.75 -35.15
CA THR A 789 21.93 45.93 -34.85
C THR A 789 21.46 45.95 -33.40
N GLU A 790 21.14 44.78 -32.82
CA GLU A 790 20.78 44.66 -31.39
C GLU A 790 21.97 44.96 -30.47
N SER A 791 23.20 44.61 -30.84
CA SER A 791 24.41 44.99 -30.08
C SER A 791 24.77 46.48 -30.16
N TYR A 792 24.16 47.23 -31.09
CA TYR A 792 24.36 48.68 -31.25
C TYR A 792 23.30 49.52 -30.54
N GLN A 793 22.22 48.91 -30.02
CA GLN A 793 21.16 49.62 -29.29
C GLN A 793 21.25 49.48 -27.75
N THR A 794 22.24 48.73 -27.24
CA THR A 794 22.53 48.59 -25.81
C THR A 794 23.95 49.03 -25.43
N ALA A 795 24.49 50.06 -26.10
CA ALA A 795 25.69 50.79 -25.68
C ALA A 795 25.35 52.25 -25.41
#